data_AF-R6VA54-F1
#
_entry.id   AF-R6VA54-F1
#
_cell.length_a   1.000
_cell.length_b   1.000
_cell.length_c   1.000
_cell.angle_alpha   90.00
_cell.angle_beta   90.00
_cell.angle_gamma   90.00
#
_symmetry.space_group_name_H-M   'P 1'
#
loop_
_entity.id
_entity.type
_entity.pdbx_description
1 polymer ?
#
loop_
_entity_poly.entity_id
_entity_poly.type
_entity_poly.pdbx_seq_one_letter_code
_entity_poly.pdbx_strand_id
1 'polypeptide(L)'
;MIKKKWMSSLLAAALAFTTVFGAGVTVKAADETDADQTGKITVYVAAEGADDEGHTVDIGKIAVQVDKGTKGDVAVEQALQKAGYTDYLIEDTGYGANLNKIGDIANAADWSKYWGFYINGAYAPASLGNTTLQDNDKISYLYTYYGDTAVQAKVFDDDASLNPDSDKTASLLANAKAQQEVLADTIFKKVFGDGQTVYGIETPDALYVAFSLLRADYKSDYFDEMYANVESQLKSLADTGSVTVEGEAKDEAVIAGKYPELTYAKIVLFVTAMGKDARNVGGYNLIEKMAQKSTYEASSEAYMLDSTMLLALDSGNYFPPAGDDYITKDDLVNNIAAKMDDSIAQALQWSSVDSVAMALQPLYKYATDDILPEDASSDRTAVQEAYAKGIHFLESTQNADGSWSGYGTETNNVWTLAQIMTAMGQLRINPCSETDGTDFIKNGMTVLDDAAVFVDVENKKVDDDLMSYQPEQLLRGLTAVIRAMEGRDSLYDVRYSGVTPEPSPSVTPSVVPSEAPSAAPSQSPTVSPSNVPSETSSAAPSQSPAVSPSNVPSQTPAASAPAKTATPAATASAAPAKSKVKVTKVKAVKTKVTVKKGKKAVVKWNVTTAKKASAASVAKLVKVSVNKKNVKVVKKSAKTKKAKVTQITVTVKGVKKGNAVVTLKADKKKSKVKVVVR
;
A
#
# COMPACT_ATOMS: atom_id res chain seq x y z
N MET A 1 7.41 13.04 -28.40
CA MET A 1 8.55 12.11 -28.53
C MET A 1 9.23 11.75 -27.21
N ILE A 2 9.37 12.66 -26.23
CA ILE A 2 9.96 12.31 -24.92
C ILE A 2 9.02 11.44 -24.05
N LYS A 3 7.70 11.59 -24.20
CA LYS A 3 6.69 10.81 -23.44
C LYS A 3 6.61 9.31 -23.81
N LYS A 4 7.05 8.90 -25.00
CA LYS A 4 7.05 7.47 -25.41
C LYS A 4 8.21 6.67 -24.80
N LYS A 5 9.32 7.33 -24.40
CA LYS A 5 10.48 6.63 -23.83
C LYS A 5 10.24 6.12 -22.41
N TRP A 6 9.41 6.80 -21.61
CA TRP A 6 9.13 6.42 -20.22
C TRP A 6 8.23 5.17 -20.13
N MET A 7 7.20 5.09 -20.98
CA MET A 7 6.34 3.89 -21.10
C MET A 7 7.10 2.68 -21.67
N SER A 8 8.02 2.89 -22.61
CA SER A 8 8.88 1.80 -23.09
C SER A 8 9.84 1.28 -22.02
N SER A 9 10.23 2.07 -21.02
CA SER A 9 11.08 1.60 -19.92
C SER A 9 10.34 0.80 -18.85
N LEU A 10 9.05 1.06 -18.60
CA LEU A 10 8.22 0.21 -17.72
C LEU A 10 7.92 -1.15 -18.38
N LEU A 11 7.62 -1.15 -19.69
CA LEU A 11 7.39 -2.38 -20.45
C LEU A 11 8.71 -3.15 -20.71
N ALA A 12 9.83 -2.45 -20.87
CA ALA A 12 11.16 -3.08 -21.00
C ALA A 12 11.71 -3.59 -19.65
N ALA A 13 11.35 -2.96 -18.52
CA ALA A 13 11.68 -3.47 -17.20
C ALA A 13 10.99 -4.81 -16.93
N ALA A 14 9.73 -4.98 -17.36
CA ALA A 14 9.01 -6.25 -17.28
C ALA A 14 9.54 -7.34 -18.24
N LEU A 15 10.26 -6.98 -19.31
CA LEU A 15 10.76 -7.91 -20.34
C LEU A 15 12.27 -8.21 -20.24
N ALA A 16 13.03 -7.53 -19.39
CA ALA A 16 14.48 -7.70 -19.25
C ALA A 16 14.89 -8.70 -18.13
N PHE A 17 13.96 -9.55 -17.69
CA PHE A 17 14.12 -10.39 -16.48
C PHE A 17 14.81 -11.75 -16.70
N THR A 18 15.26 -12.11 -17.90
CA THR A 18 15.81 -13.45 -18.14
C THR A 18 17.33 -13.58 -18.06
N THR A 19 18.11 -12.54 -17.74
CA THR A 19 19.59 -12.63 -17.86
C THR A 19 20.44 -12.09 -16.71
N VAL A 20 19.92 -11.72 -15.53
CA VAL A 20 20.77 -11.11 -14.48
C VAL A 20 20.90 -11.90 -13.16
N PHE A 21 20.19 -13.01 -12.96
CA PHE A 21 20.50 -13.95 -11.87
C PHE A 21 21.30 -15.15 -12.34
N GLY A 22 22.37 -14.87 -13.10
CA GLY A 22 23.27 -15.87 -13.66
C GLY A 22 24.70 -15.38 -13.82
N ALA A 23 25.28 -14.73 -12.80
CA ALA A 23 26.74 -14.59 -12.66
C ALA A 23 27.09 -14.14 -11.23
N GLY A 24 27.87 -14.96 -10.55
CA GLY A 24 28.19 -14.83 -9.14
C GLY A 24 28.93 -13.54 -8.76
N VAL A 25 28.55 -13.01 -7.60
CA VAL A 25 29.49 -12.31 -6.73
C VAL A 25 30.02 -13.36 -5.76
N THR A 26 31.27 -13.78 -5.93
CA THR A 26 31.98 -14.57 -4.94
C THR A 26 32.14 -13.73 -3.67
N VAL A 27 31.32 -14.00 -2.67
CA VAL A 27 31.54 -13.55 -1.30
C VAL A 27 32.55 -14.51 -0.67
N LYS A 28 33.58 -13.96 -0.03
CA LYS A 28 34.56 -14.69 0.76
C LYS A 28 33.82 -15.56 1.77
N ALA A 29 34.17 -16.84 1.85
CA ALA A 29 33.56 -17.79 2.79
C ALA A 29 33.61 -17.21 4.22
N ALA A 30 32.43 -17.04 4.82
CA ALA A 30 32.28 -16.92 6.26
C ALA A 30 32.47 -18.32 6.86
N ASP A 31 33.28 -18.42 7.90
CA ASP A 31 33.51 -19.65 8.65
C ASP A 31 32.18 -20.18 9.23
N GLU A 32 32.04 -21.51 9.15
CA GLU A 32 31.07 -22.38 9.84
C GLU A 32 29.67 -21.78 10.13
N THR A 33 28.77 -21.84 9.14
CA THR A 33 27.34 -21.53 9.35
C THR A 33 26.61 -22.65 10.08
N ASP A 34 26.24 -22.38 11.33
CA ASP A 34 25.15 -23.04 12.04
C ASP A 34 23.87 -23.04 11.18
N ALA A 35 23.10 -24.12 11.24
CA ALA A 35 21.86 -24.31 10.48
C ALA A 35 20.77 -23.25 10.76
N ASP A 36 20.95 -22.40 11.77
CA ASP A 36 20.03 -21.32 12.18
C ASP A 36 20.21 -19.98 11.40
N GLN A 37 21.20 -19.88 10.51
CA GLN A 37 21.51 -18.63 9.76
C GLN A 37 20.95 -18.57 8.33
N THR A 38 20.01 -19.42 7.94
CA THR A 38 19.41 -19.37 6.59
C THR A 38 18.35 -18.27 6.50
N GLY A 39 18.47 -17.36 5.52
CA GLY A 39 17.47 -16.33 5.18
C GLY A 39 18.03 -14.90 5.15
N LYS A 40 17.25 -13.93 4.68
CA LYS A 40 17.60 -12.50 4.74
C LYS A 40 16.86 -11.77 5.85
N ILE A 41 17.43 -10.66 6.31
CA ILE A 41 16.78 -9.67 7.16
C ILE A 41 16.91 -8.28 6.52
N THR A 42 15.98 -7.38 6.81
CA THR A 42 16.06 -5.98 6.41
C THR A 42 16.17 -5.08 7.62
N VAL A 43 17.18 -4.22 7.64
CA VAL A 43 17.39 -3.22 8.70
C VAL A 43 17.38 -1.82 8.12
N TYR A 44 17.13 -0.84 8.98
CA TYR A 44 16.98 0.56 8.61
C TYR A 44 18.02 1.38 9.35
N VAL A 45 18.98 1.91 8.61
CA VAL A 45 20.11 2.66 9.19
C VAL A 45 19.91 4.15 8.94
N ALA A 46 20.08 4.94 10.00
CA ALA A 46 20.19 6.39 9.93
C ALA A 46 21.38 6.87 10.77
N ALA A 47 21.97 7.98 10.34
CA ALA A 47 23.05 8.65 11.04
C ALA A 47 22.90 10.15 10.89
N GLU A 48 22.94 10.89 12.01
CA GLU A 48 22.84 12.34 12.02
C GLU A 48 23.73 12.99 13.09
N GLY A 49 24.22 14.19 12.82
CA GLY A 49 25.12 14.87 13.74
C GLY A 49 25.64 16.20 13.21
N ALA A 50 26.10 17.05 14.12
CA ALA A 50 26.82 18.28 13.79
C ALA A 50 27.93 18.55 14.81
N ASP A 51 29.09 18.99 14.32
CA ASP A 51 30.19 19.42 15.19
C ASP A 51 30.16 20.95 15.42
N ASP A 52 31.10 21.44 16.25
CA ASP A 52 31.20 22.87 16.57
C ASP A 52 31.81 23.70 15.43
N GLU A 53 32.39 23.03 14.43
CA GLU A 53 32.98 23.64 13.22
C GLU A 53 31.92 23.87 12.12
N GLY A 54 30.72 23.30 12.30
CA GLY A 54 29.58 23.44 11.41
C GLY A 54 29.50 22.36 10.32
N HIS A 55 30.30 21.29 10.42
CA HIS A 55 30.10 20.10 9.62
C HIS A 55 28.83 19.39 10.05
N THR A 56 28.14 18.75 9.10
CA THR A 56 26.88 18.06 9.36
C THR A 56 26.83 16.74 8.63
N VAL A 57 26.29 15.72 9.30
CA VAL A 57 25.96 14.42 8.73
C VAL A 57 24.45 14.23 8.84
N ASP A 58 23.84 13.78 7.75
CA ASP A 58 22.46 13.31 7.67
C ASP A 58 22.38 12.36 6.47
N ILE A 59 22.39 11.06 6.76
CA ILE A 59 22.35 10.03 5.71
C ILE A 59 20.91 9.67 5.31
N GLY A 60 19.91 10.24 5.97
CA GLY A 60 18.52 9.82 5.87
C GLY A 60 18.27 8.42 6.43
N LYS A 61 17.14 7.81 6.03
CA LYS A 61 16.78 6.43 6.38
C LYS A 61 17.13 5.52 5.20
N ILE A 62 18.09 4.62 5.42
CA ILE A 62 18.56 3.68 4.41
C ILE A 62 18.17 2.27 4.79
N ALA A 63 17.30 1.65 4.00
CA ALA A 63 17.01 0.23 4.11
C ALA A 63 18.12 -0.61 3.45
N VAL A 64 18.60 -1.61 4.19
CA VAL A 64 19.65 -2.54 3.80
C VAL A 64 19.18 -3.97 4.09
N GLN A 65 19.22 -4.83 3.08
CA GLN A 65 18.94 -6.25 3.21
C GLN A 65 20.25 -7.02 3.31
N VAL A 66 20.39 -7.84 4.34
CA VAL A 66 21.60 -8.62 4.65
C VAL A 66 21.24 -10.06 5.01
N ASP A 67 22.22 -10.96 5.05
CA ASP A 67 22.02 -12.33 5.52
C ASP A 67 21.67 -12.34 7.01
N LYS A 68 20.77 -13.24 7.43
CA LYS A 68 20.44 -13.44 8.83
C LYS A 68 21.71 -13.83 9.61
N GLY A 69 21.92 -13.22 10.77
CA GLY A 69 23.15 -13.37 11.54
C GLY A 69 24.27 -12.37 11.18
N THR A 70 24.08 -11.55 10.14
CA THR A 70 25.00 -10.46 9.80
C THR A 70 25.18 -9.51 10.99
N LYS A 71 26.44 -9.12 11.25
CA LYS A 71 26.81 -8.17 12.29
C LYS A 71 26.51 -6.73 11.85
N GLY A 72 26.32 -5.85 12.84
CA GLY A 72 25.87 -4.48 12.59
C GLY A 72 26.80 -3.65 11.70
N ASP A 73 28.10 -3.93 11.72
CA ASP A 73 29.13 -3.19 11.00
C ASP A 73 28.98 -3.32 9.48
N VAL A 74 28.69 -4.53 9.01
CA VAL A 74 28.41 -4.78 7.59
C VAL A 74 27.18 -4.00 7.10
N ALA A 75 26.09 -4.01 7.88
CA ALA A 75 24.86 -3.32 7.48
C ALA A 75 25.03 -1.79 7.47
N VAL A 76 25.72 -1.24 8.48
CA VAL A 76 26.00 0.20 8.57
C VAL A 76 26.95 0.66 7.47
N GLU A 77 28.00 -0.12 7.16
CA GLU A 77 28.90 0.18 6.06
C GLU A 77 28.13 0.26 4.73
N GLN A 78 27.29 -0.73 4.42
CA GLN A 78 26.46 -0.72 3.22
C GLN A 78 25.52 0.49 3.16
N ALA A 79 24.92 0.88 4.30
CA ALA A 79 24.06 2.06 4.37
C ALA A 79 24.82 3.36 4.07
N LEU A 80 26.01 3.54 4.67
CA LEU A 80 26.86 4.71 4.45
C LEU A 80 27.28 4.82 2.98
N GLN A 81 27.73 3.71 2.39
CA GLN A 81 28.09 3.66 0.98
C GLN A 81 26.90 4.01 0.07
N LYS A 82 25.71 3.47 0.35
CA LYS A 82 24.47 3.76 -0.39
C LYS A 82 24.03 5.23 -0.25
N ALA A 83 24.29 5.85 0.90
CA ALA A 83 24.09 7.29 1.13
C ALA A 83 25.16 8.17 0.46
N GLY A 84 26.19 7.59 -0.17
CA GLY A 84 27.25 8.30 -0.87
C GLY A 84 28.43 8.74 0.02
N TYR A 85 28.52 8.22 1.25
CA TYR A 85 29.66 8.44 2.12
C TYR A 85 30.76 7.42 1.82
N THR A 86 31.97 7.91 1.58
CA THR A 86 33.16 7.10 1.29
C THR A 86 34.30 7.35 2.28
N ASP A 87 34.20 8.41 3.07
CA ASP A 87 35.10 8.71 4.19
C ASP A 87 34.36 8.40 5.49
N TYR A 88 34.60 7.24 6.07
CA TYR A 88 34.12 6.82 7.37
C TYR A 88 35.16 5.91 8.03
N LEU A 89 35.12 5.80 9.36
CA LEU A 89 35.99 4.92 10.12
C LEU A 89 35.13 3.99 10.96
N ILE A 90 35.12 2.71 10.59
CA ILE A 90 34.66 1.62 11.46
C ILE A 90 35.91 0.89 11.92
N GLU A 91 36.17 0.88 13.21
CA GLU A 91 37.38 0.27 13.78
C GLU A 91 37.04 -0.70 14.91
N ASP A 92 37.73 -1.84 14.93
CA ASP A 92 37.68 -2.79 16.03
C ASP A 92 38.79 -2.47 17.04
N THR A 93 38.38 -2.16 18.26
CA THR A 93 39.27 -1.82 19.37
C THR A 93 39.57 -3.02 20.29
N GLY A 94 39.17 -4.23 19.88
CA GLY A 94 39.23 -5.46 20.67
C GLY A 94 37.99 -5.71 21.54
N TYR A 95 37.09 -4.73 21.64
CA TYR A 95 35.76 -4.84 22.25
C TYR A 95 34.64 -4.90 21.18
N GLY A 96 35.02 -5.13 19.92
CA GLY A 96 34.15 -5.16 18.74
C GLY A 96 34.18 -3.85 17.97
N ALA A 97 33.88 -3.97 16.67
CA ALA A 97 33.85 -2.84 15.73
C ALA A 97 32.87 -1.75 16.17
N ASN A 98 33.24 -0.48 16.00
CA ASN A 98 32.36 0.68 16.19
C ASN A 98 32.63 1.76 15.15
N LEU A 99 31.59 2.54 14.83
CA LEU A 99 31.69 3.68 13.92
C LEU A 99 32.21 4.92 14.67
N ASN A 100 33.39 5.39 14.29
CA ASN A 100 34.09 6.47 14.98
C ASN A 100 34.27 7.74 14.13
N LYS A 101 33.94 7.68 12.83
CA LYS A 101 33.98 8.84 11.93
C LYS A 101 33.00 8.69 10.78
N ILE A 102 32.35 9.80 10.40
CA ILE A 102 31.61 9.95 9.13
C ILE A 102 31.94 11.32 8.54
N GLY A 103 32.51 11.36 7.34
CA GLY A 103 32.95 12.60 6.69
C GLY A 103 33.93 13.35 7.59
N ASP A 104 33.71 14.64 7.79
CA ASP A 104 34.60 15.47 8.61
C ASP A 104 34.38 15.30 10.13
N ILE A 105 33.36 14.53 10.56
CA ILE A 105 32.99 14.39 11.97
C ILE A 105 33.55 13.08 12.54
N ALA A 106 34.55 13.19 13.41
CA ALA A 106 35.14 12.08 14.16
C ALA A 106 34.85 12.21 15.67
N ASN A 107 34.94 11.10 16.40
CA ASN A 107 34.91 11.13 17.86
C ASN A 107 36.00 12.07 18.41
N ALA A 108 35.65 12.84 19.43
CA ALA A 108 36.60 13.69 20.11
C ALA A 108 37.62 12.83 20.88
N ALA A 109 38.89 13.23 20.88
CA ALA A 109 39.97 12.48 21.56
C ALA A 109 39.75 12.35 23.08
N ASP A 110 39.01 13.28 23.68
CA ASP A 110 38.62 13.28 25.10
C ASP A 110 37.25 12.66 25.37
N TRP A 111 36.59 12.10 24.33
CA TRP A 111 35.24 11.55 24.38
C TRP A 111 34.15 12.54 24.82
N SER A 112 34.43 13.85 24.76
CA SER A 112 33.43 14.89 25.02
C SER A 112 32.26 14.83 24.04
N LYS A 113 32.53 14.40 22.81
CA LYS A 113 31.54 14.04 21.78
C LYS A 113 31.94 12.77 21.05
N TYR A 114 30.96 11.98 20.66
CA TYR A 114 31.17 10.69 19.98
C TYR A 114 29.93 10.27 19.18
N TRP A 115 30.11 9.32 18.27
CA TRP A 115 29.04 8.63 17.57
C TRP A 115 28.40 7.57 18.48
N GLY A 116 27.23 7.88 19.03
CA GLY A 116 26.43 6.96 19.83
C GLY A 116 25.64 5.98 18.96
N PHE A 117 25.61 4.71 19.35
CA PHE A 117 24.93 3.62 18.65
C PHE A 117 23.66 3.20 19.38
N TYR A 118 22.54 3.26 18.67
CA TYR A 118 21.22 2.96 19.20
C TYR A 118 20.46 2.03 18.26
N ILE A 119 19.65 1.15 18.83
CA ILE A 119 18.79 0.22 18.11
C ILE A 119 17.39 0.34 18.69
N ASN A 120 16.40 0.55 17.83
CA ASN A 120 14.98 0.62 18.19
C ASN A 120 14.70 1.64 19.31
N GLY A 121 15.38 2.80 19.26
CA GLY A 121 15.22 3.87 20.26
C GLY A 121 15.86 3.59 21.63
N ALA A 122 16.71 2.57 21.74
CA ALA A 122 17.44 2.23 22.95
C ALA A 122 18.95 2.18 22.71
N TYR A 123 19.74 2.41 23.76
CA TYR A 123 21.20 2.24 23.69
C TYR A 123 21.53 0.78 23.36
N ALA A 124 22.41 0.57 22.39
CA ALA A 124 22.76 -0.79 21.97
C ALA A 124 23.47 -1.56 23.11
N PRO A 125 23.11 -2.84 23.35
CA PRO A 125 23.67 -3.61 24.46
C PRO A 125 25.13 -4.05 24.22
N ALA A 126 25.59 -3.97 22.98
CA ALA A 126 26.94 -4.34 22.56
C ALA A 126 27.44 -3.35 21.50
N SER A 127 28.74 -3.43 21.21
CA SER A 127 29.34 -2.73 20.07
C SER A 127 28.72 -3.20 18.75
N LEU A 128 28.90 -2.38 17.72
CA LEU A 128 28.33 -2.62 16.40
C LEU A 128 28.70 -4.00 15.83
N GLY A 129 29.98 -4.38 15.91
CA GLY A 129 30.48 -5.67 15.43
C GLY A 129 30.08 -6.88 16.28
N ASN A 130 29.62 -6.67 17.52
CA ASN A 130 29.18 -7.74 18.40
C ASN A 130 27.65 -7.89 18.45
N THR A 131 26.92 -6.98 17.83
CA THR A 131 25.46 -7.04 17.78
C THR A 131 24.99 -7.93 16.63
N THR A 132 24.18 -8.93 16.96
CA THR A 132 23.45 -9.72 15.96
C THR A 132 22.14 -9.02 15.65
N LEU A 133 21.99 -8.56 14.41
CA LEU A 133 20.81 -7.83 13.96
C LEU A 133 19.59 -8.73 13.82
N GLN A 134 18.41 -8.16 14.04
CA GLN A 134 17.11 -8.75 13.77
C GLN A 134 16.45 -8.07 12.57
N ASP A 135 15.51 -8.76 11.92
CA ASP A 135 14.66 -8.12 10.92
C ASP A 135 13.92 -6.93 11.55
N ASN A 136 13.78 -5.86 10.78
CA ASN A 136 13.17 -4.60 11.16
C ASN A 136 13.93 -3.74 12.19
N ASP A 137 15.18 -4.07 12.52
CA ASP A 137 15.97 -3.20 13.40
C ASP A 137 16.15 -1.79 12.81
N LYS A 138 15.79 -0.78 13.61
CA LYS A 138 15.99 0.65 13.34
C LYS A 138 17.27 1.11 14.03
N ILE A 139 18.35 1.20 13.27
CA ILE A 139 19.68 1.58 13.72
C ILE A 139 19.85 3.09 13.61
N SER A 140 20.21 3.74 14.71
CA SER A 140 20.53 5.17 14.75
C SER A 140 21.96 5.41 15.22
N TYR A 141 22.70 6.19 14.45
CA TYR A 141 23.98 6.77 14.84
C TYR A 141 23.85 8.27 15.07
N LEU A 142 24.07 8.71 16.30
CA LEU A 142 23.93 10.12 16.68
C LEU A 142 25.28 10.67 17.11
N TYR A 143 25.72 11.77 16.52
CA TYR A 143 26.87 12.49 17.06
C TYR A 143 26.43 13.26 18.31
N THR A 144 26.82 12.75 19.47
CA THR A 144 26.23 13.05 20.77
C THR A 144 27.31 13.26 21.84
N TYR A 145 26.90 13.50 23.09
CA TYR A 145 27.77 13.70 24.25
C TYR A 145 27.15 13.06 25.50
N TYR A 146 27.95 12.92 26.57
CA TYR A 146 27.46 12.34 27.81
C TYR A 146 26.32 13.17 28.43
N GLY A 147 25.16 12.54 28.64
CA GLY A 147 23.97 13.19 29.19
C GLY A 147 23.01 13.78 28.14
N ASP A 148 23.30 13.64 26.85
CA ASP A 148 22.30 13.82 25.81
C ASP A 148 21.20 12.76 25.94
N THR A 149 19.97 13.14 25.62
CA THR A 149 18.78 12.28 25.77
C THR A 149 18.28 11.73 24.44
N ALA A 150 18.86 12.16 23.30
CA ALA A 150 18.49 11.63 22.00
C ALA A 150 18.94 10.16 21.87
N VAL A 151 18.02 9.30 21.46
CA VAL A 151 18.24 7.84 21.33
C VAL A 151 17.83 7.30 19.96
N GLN A 152 17.37 8.17 19.06
CA GLN A 152 17.02 7.83 17.69
C GLN A 152 17.26 9.02 16.74
N ALA A 153 17.52 8.72 15.47
CA ALA A 153 17.61 9.73 14.43
C ALA A 153 16.23 10.31 14.12
N LYS A 154 16.17 11.59 13.73
CA LYS A 154 14.91 12.31 13.49
C LYS A 154 14.09 11.72 12.35
N VAL A 155 14.73 10.99 11.43
CA VAL A 155 14.03 10.31 10.33
C VAL A 155 13.13 9.16 10.81
N PHE A 156 13.35 8.67 12.03
CA PHE A 156 12.48 7.70 12.72
C PHE A 156 11.49 8.34 13.68
N ASP A 157 11.53 9.66 13.88
CA ASP A 157 10.59 10.34 14.76
C ASP A 157 9.16 10.22 14.21
N ASP A 158 8.27 9.84 15.12
CA ASP A 158 6.85 9.72 14.84
C ASP A 158 6.04 10.21 16.04
N ASP A 159 5.20 11.21 15.81
CA ASP A 159 4.34 11.80 16.84
C ASP A 159 2.95 11.18 16.79
N ALA A 160 2.79 10.03 17.46
CA ALA A 160 1.52 9.32 17.59
C ALA A 160 0.41 10.16 18.26
N SER A 161 0.75 11.26 18.96
CA SER A 161 -0.28 12.18 19.50
C SER A 161 -1.04 12.95 18.43
N LEU A 162 -0.53 12.94 17.19
CA LEU A 162 -1.18 13.53 16.02
C LEU A 162 -2.10 12.55 15.28
N ASN A 163 -2.12 11.29 15.69
CA ASN A 163 -2.92 10.25 15.06
C ASN A 163 -4.42 10.59 15.11
N PRO A 164 -5.21 10.16 14.11
CA PRO A 164 -6.62 10.46 14.06
C PRO A 164 -7.38 10.00 15.30
N ASP A 165 -8.10 10.94 15.94
CA ASP A 165 -9.16 10.59 16.89
C ASP A 165 -10.40 10.06 16.16
N SER A 166 -11.44 9.70 16.91
CA SER A 166 -12.69 9.18 16.34
C SER A 166 -13.35 10.14 15.35
N ASP A 167 -13.30 11.44 15.63
CA ASP A 167 -13.95 12.48 14.82
C ASP A 167 -13.20 12.71 13.50
N LYS A 168 -11.86 12.76 13.57
CA LYS A 168 -10.99 12.84 12.38
C LYS A 168 -11.11 11.56 11.54
N THR A 169 -11.16 10.38 12.17
CA THR A 169 -11.37 9.09 11.49
C THR A 169 -12.70 9.07 10.73
N ALA A 170 -13.80 9.47 11.36
CA ALA A 170 -15.11 9.55 10.70
C ALA A 170 -15.10 10.54 9.52
N SER A 171 -14.40 11.66 9.66
CA SER A 171 -14.25 12.66 8.59
C SER A 171 -13.43 12.14 7.41
N LEU A 172 -12.34 11.41 7.68
CA LEU A 172 -11.49 10.79 6.66
C LEU A 172 -12.26 9.70 5.90
N LEU A 173 -13.00 8.84 6.60
CA LEU A 173 -13.87 7.83 5.98
C LEU A 173 -14.93 8.46 5.07
N ALA A 174 -15.62 9.49 5.54
CA ALA A 174 -16.63 10.19 4.75
C ALA A 174 -16.02 10.81 3.47
N ASN A 175 -14.83 11.40 3.57
CA ASN A 175 -14.10 11.93 2.41
C ASN A 175 -13.67 10.81 1.45
N ALA A 176 -13.13 9.70 1.96
CA ALA A 176 -12.70 8.56 1.15
C ALA A 176 -13.86 7.99 0.32
N LYS A 177 -15.05 7.83 0.92
CA LYS A 177 -16.27 7.42 0.20
C LYS A 177 -16.67 8.39 -0.91
N ALA A 178 -16.63 9.69 -0.64
CA ALA A 178 -16.95 10.69 -1.64
C ALA A 178 -15.93 10.70 -2.80
N GLN A 179 -14.65 10.44 -2.51
CA GLN A 179 -13.62 10.27 -3.54
C GLN A 179 -13.84 8.99 -4.36
N GLN A 180 -14.17 7.87 -3.70
CA GLN A 180 -14.49 6.60 -4.34
C GLN A 180 -15.65 6.77 -5.33
N GLU A 181 -16.72 7.46 -4.95
CA GLU A 181 -17.88 7.73 -5.82
C GLU A 181 -17.48 8.51 -7.10
N VAL A 182 -16.74 9.62 -6.93
CA VAL A 182 -16.29 10.45 -8.07
C VAL A 182 -15.33 9.68 -8.97
N LEU A 183 -14.40 8.93 -8.38
CA LEU A 183 -13.43 8.13 -9.12
C LEU A 183 -14.12 7.00 -9.89
N ALA A 184 -15.03 6.25 -9.26
CA ALA A 184 -15.79 5.17 -9.88
C ALA A 184 -16.62 5.69 -11.07
N ASP A 185 -17.36 6.79 -10.91
CA ASP A 185 -18.14 7.40 -11.98
C ASP A 185 -17.25 7.87 -13.15
N THR A 186 -16.09 8.46 -12.86
CA THR A 186 -15.16 8.92 -13.90
C THR A 186 -14.52 7.75 -14.65
N ILE A 187 -14.16 6.68 -13.95
CA ILE A 187 -13.63 5.45 -14.54
C ILE A 187 -14.68 4.78 -15.42
N PHE A 188 -15.90 4.59 -14.90
CA PHE A 188 -16.98 3.99 -15.66
C PHE A 188 -17.22 4.74 -16.96
N LYS A 189 -17.33 6.08 -16.91
CA LYS A 189 -17.51 6.91 -18.10
C LYS A 189 -16.35 6.80 -19.09
N LYS A 190 -15.12 6.74 -18.60
CA LYS A 190 -13.93 6.64 -19.45
C LYS A 190 -13.84 5.28 -20.16
N VAL A 191 -14.14 4.20 -19.45
CA VAL A 191 -13.92 2.83 -19.94
C VAL A 191 -15.15 2.28 -20.68
N PHE A 192 -16.35 2.59 -20.18
CA PHE A 192 -17.62 2.01 -20.65
C PHE A 192 -18.63 3.06 -21.14
N GLY A 193 -18.43 4.35 -20.86
CA GLY A 193 -19.45 5.40 -20.99
C GLY A 193 -19.99 5.66 -22.39
N ASP A 194 -19.35 5.14 -23.43
CA ASP A 194 -19.88 5.20 -24.80
C ASP A 194 -20.96 4.13 -25.06
N GLY A 195 -21.06 3.09 -24.22
CA GLY A 195 -22.10 2.03 -24.24
C GLY A 195 -22.20 1.21 -25.53
N GLN A 196 -21.40 1.53 -26.55
CA GLN A 196 -21.48 0.93 -27.88
C GLN A 196 -20.83 -0.45 -27.97
N THR A 197 -19.89 -0.75 -27.07
CA THR A 197 -19.18 -2.03 -27.03
C THR A 197 -19.51 -2.70 -25.72
N VAL A 198 -20.03 -3.93 -25.77
CA VAL A 198 -20.20 -4.78 -24.58
C VAL A 198 -18.98 -5.68 -24.51
N TYR A 199 -18.09 -5.40 -23.55
CA TYR A 199 -16.85 -6.15 -23.38
C TYR A 199 -17.11 -7.56 -22.84
N GLY A 200 -16.29 -8.51 -23.27
CA GLY A 200 -16.34 -9.90 -22.85
C GLY A 200 -14.95 -10.47 -22.53
N ILE A 201 -14.78 -11.78 -22.68
CA ILE A 201 -13.54 -12.49 -22.33
C ILE A 201 -12.35 -12.11 -23.21
N GLU A 202 -12.58 -11.47 -24.36
CA GLU A 202 -11.53 -10.93 -25.24
C GLU A 202 -10.84 -9.69 -24.66
N THR A 203 -11.42 -9.07 -23.63
CA THR A 203 -10.90 -7.88 -22.96
C THR A 203 -10.87 -8.07 -21.43
N PRO A 204 -10.05 -8.99 -20.90
CA PRO A 204 -10.01 -9.32 -19.47
C PRO A 204 -9.67 -8.12 -18.57
N ASP A 205 -8.92 -7.13 -19.08
CA ASP A 205 -8.66 -5.88 -18.35
C ASP A 205 -9.94 -5.06 -18.12
N ALA A 206 -10.86 -5.03 -19.08
CA ALA A 206 -12.16 -4.37 -18.93
C ALA A 206 -13.01 -5.08 -17.88
N LEU A 207 -13.00 -6.42 -17.87
CA LEU A 207 -13.65 -7.22 -16.82
C LEU A 207 -13.08 -6.93 -15.43
N TYR A 208 -11.76 -6.72 -15.34
CA TYR A 208 -11.13 -6.38 -14.06
C TYR A 208 -11.44 -4.95 -13.58
N VAL A 209 -11.61 -3.99 -14.51
CA VAL A 209 -12.18 -2.68 -14.19
C VAL A 209 -13.61 -2.83 -13.67
N ALA A 210 -14.44 -3.66 -14.31
CA ALA A 210 -15.80 -3.93 -13.87
C ALA A 210 -15.84 -4.58 -12.47
N PHE A 211 -14.97 -5.55 -12.18
CA PHE A 211 -14.75 -6.07 -10.82
C PHE A 211 -14.47 -4.92 -9.83
N SER A 212 -13.55 -4.03 -10.16
CA SER A 212 -13.17 -2.92 -9.28
C SER A 212 -14.35 -1.98 -8.97
N LEU A 213 -15.21 -1.73 -9.97
CA LEU A 213 -16.42 -0.91 -9.82
C LEU A 213 -17.52 -1.62 -9.03
N LEU A 214 -17.79 -2.90 -9.31
CA LEU A 214 -18.76 -3.73 -8.58
C LEU A 214 -18.40 -3.79 -7.09
N ARG A 215 -17.11 -3.96 -6.78
CA ARG A 215 -16.61 -4.02 -5.40
C ARG A 215 -16.63 -2.65 -4.70
N ALA A 216 -16.59 -1.56 -5.46
CA ALA A 216 -16.84 -0.21 -4.99
C ALA A 216 -18.35 0.12 -4.87
N ASP A 217 -19.22 -0.90 -4.95
CA ASP A 217 -20.68 -0.79 -4.89
C ASP A 217 -21.29 0.08 -6.02
N TYR A 218 -20.56 0.34 -7.11
CA TYR A 218 -21.06 1.07 -8.28
C TYR A 218 -22.16 0.27 -8.98
N LYS A 219 -23.28 0.92 -9.32
CA LYS A 219 -24.46 0.28 -9.91
C LYS A 219 -24.65 0.70 -11.36
N SER A 220 -24.75 -0.29 -12.26
CA SER A 220 -25.07 -0.08 -13.67
C SER A 220 -25.56 -1.40 -14.28
N ASP A 221 -26.64 -1.34 -15.05
CA ASP A 221 -27.19 -2.49 -15.79
C ASP A 221 -26.21 -3.02 -16.85
N TYR A 222 -25.23 -2.19 -17.26
CA TYR A 222 -24.18 -2.58 -18.20
C TYR A 222 -23.35 -3.78 -17.72
N PHE A 223 -23.20 -3.98 -16.40
CA PHE A 223 -22.49 -5.16 -15.88
C PHE A 223 -23.25 -6.46 -16.14
N ASP A 224 -24.58 -6.43 -16.15
CA ASP A 224 -25.40 -7.60 -16.52
C ASP A 224 -25.25 -7.92 -18.02
N GLU A 225 -25.18 -6.88 -18.87
CA GLU A 225 -24.90 -7.03 -20.31
C GLU A 225 -23.51 -7.65 -20.54
N MET A 226 -22.49 -7.16 -19.82
CA MET A 226 -21.14 -7.74 -19.86
C MET A 226 -21.13 -9.21 -19.43
N TYR A 227 -21.82 -9.55 -18.34
CA TYR A 227 -21.90 -10.94 -17.89
C TYR A 227 -22.60 -11.83 -18.92
N ALA A 228 -23.71 -11.40 -19.51
CA ALA A 228 -24.40 -12.16 -20.55
C ALA A 228 -23.51 -12.42 -21.77
N ASN A 229 -22.68 -11.44 -22.15
CA ASN A 229 -21.69 -11.62 -23.22
C ASN A 229 -20.60 -12.62 -22.81
N VAL A 230 -20.01 -12.48 -21.61
CA VAL A 230 -19.02 -13.43 -21.07
C VAL A 230 -19.58 -14.85 -21.05
N GLU A 231 -20.81 -15.05 -20.56
CA GLU A 231 -21.46 -16.36 -20.50
C GLU A 231 -21.66 -16.98 -21.89
N SER A 232 -22.12 -16.18 -22.86
CA SER A 232 -22.27 -16.60 -24.26
C SER A 232 -20.94 -17.01 -24.89
N GLN A 233 -19.88 -16.24 -24.66
CA GLN A 233 -18.56 -16.51 -25.19
C GLN A 233 -17.91 -17.75 -24.58
N LEU A 234 -18.02 -17.92 -23.26
CA LEU A 234 -17.53 -19.12 -22.58
C LEU A 234 -18.31 -20.37 -22.99
N LYS A 235 -19.61 -20.25 -23.20
CA LYS A 235 -20.42 -21.31 -23.81
C LYS A 235 -19.94 -21.68 -25.21
N SER A 236 -19.63 -20.68 -26.06
CA SER A 236 -19.09 -20.92 -27.40
C SER A 236 -17.75 -21.67 -27.36
N LEU A 237 -16.86 -21.30 -26.42
CA LEU A 237 -15.60 -22.01 -26.19
C LEU A 237 -15.85 -23.46 -25.73
N ALA A 238 -16.79 -23.70 -24.82
CA ALA A 238 -17.14 -25.04 -24.36
C ALA A 238 -17.73 -25.91 -25.49
N ASP A 239 -18.61 -25.35 -26.31
CA ASP A 239 -19.33 -26.09 -27.36
C ASP A 239 -18.46 -26.31 -28.62
N THR A 240 -17.58 -25.36 -28.97
CA THR A 240 -16.90 -25.33 -30.28
C THR A 240 -15.38 -25.15 -30.22
N GLY A 241 -14.81 -24.83 -29.06
CA GLY A 241 -13.38 -24.49 -28.91
C GLY A 241 -13.01 -23.09 -29.45
N SER A 242 -13.99 -22.29 -29.87
CA SER A 242 -13.76 -20.94 -30.42
C SER A 242 -14.86 -19.95 -30.03
N VAL A 243 -14.55 -18.67 -30.12
CA VAL A 243 -15.48 -17.55 -29.91
C VAL A 243 -15.40 -16.58 -31.07
N THR A 244 -16.53 -16.05 -31.52
CA THR A 244 -16.56 -15.00 -32.55
C THR A 244 -16.43 -13.63 -31.90
N VAL A 245 -15.36 -12.91 -32.23
CA VAL A 245 -15.09 -11.54 -31.76
C VAL A 245 -14.96 -10.65 -32.99
N GLU A 246 -15.78 -9.60 -33.09
CA GLU A 246 -15.79 -8.66 -34.21
C GLU A 246 -15.94 -9.32 -35.60
N GLY A 247 -16.61 -10.47 -35.67
CA GLY A 247 -16.83 -11.24 -36.90
C GLY A 247 -15.73 -12.23 -37.24
N GLU A 248 -14.69 -12.36 -36.41
CA GLU A 248 -13.60 -13.33 -36.57
C GLU A 248 -13.68 -14.42 -35.50
N ALA A 249 -13.53 -15.69 -35.90
CA ALA A 249 -13.41 -16.80 -34.97
C ALA A 249 -12.01 -16.81 -34.34
N LYS A 250 -11.95 -16.81 -33.00
CA LYS A 250 -10.73 -16.89 -32.20
C LYS A 250 -10.78 -18.14 -31.35
N ASP A 251 -9.70 -18.91 -31.37
CA ASP A 251 -9.57 -20.08 -30.50
C ASP A 251 -9.25 -19.66 -29.04
N GLU A 252 -9.32 -20.64 -28.14
CA GLU A 252 -9.05 -20.45 -26.71
C GLU A 252 -7.65 -19.87 -26.44
N ALA A 253 -6.63 -20.32 -27.17
CA ALA A 253 -5.24 -19.89 -26.96
C ALA A 253 -5.06 -18.40 -27.30
N VAL A 254 -5.70 -17.91 -28.36
CA VAL A 254 -5.70 -16.49 -28.73
C VAL A 254 -6.38 -15.63 -27.66
N ILE A 255 -7.48 -16.11 -27.09
CA ILE A 255 -8.21 -15.40 -26.02
C ILE A 255 -7.42 -15.39 -24.71
N ALA A 256 -6.88 -16.54 -24.31
CA ALA A 256 -6.09 -16.70 -23.09
C ALA A 256 -4.80 -15.86 -23.14
N GLY A 257 -4.20 -15.73 -24.33
CA GLY A 257 -3.01 -14.93 -24.56
C GLY A 257 -1.76 -15.57 -23.97
N LYS A 258 -0.72 -14.74 -23.73
CA LYS A 258 0.60 -15.22 -23.28
C LYS A 258 0.56 -15.86 -21.88
N TYR A 259 -0.27 -15.33 -20.98
CA TYR A 259 -0.39 -15.78 -19.60
C TYR A 259 -1.85 -16.12 -19.30
N PRO A 260 -2.31 -17.31 -19.69
CA PRO A 260 -3.70 -17.76 -19.50
C PRO A 260 -4.22 -17.58 -18.08
N GLU A 261 -3.38 -17.87 -17.08
CA GLU A 261 -3.72 -17.83 -15.66
C GLU A 261 -4.17 -16.42 -15.23
N LEU A 262 -3.45 -15.38 -15.67
CA LEU A 262 -3.78 -13.99 -15.37
C LEU A 262 -5.05 -13.54 -16.08
N THR A 263 -5.27 -14.03 -17.31
CA THR A 263 -6.50 -13.78 -18.07
C THR A 263 -7.70 -14.39 -17.36
N TYR A 264 -7.64 -15.69 -17.03
CA TYR A 264 -8.72 -16.37 -16.33
C TYR A 264 -8.95 -15.82 -14.92
N ALA A 265 -7.90 -15.46 -14.18
CA ALA A 265 -8.05 -14.85 -12.86
C ALA A 265 -8.91 -13.57 -12.90
N LYS A 266 -8.70 -12.69 -13.89
CA LYS A 266 -9.54 -11.48 -14.07
C LYS A 266 -10.99 -11.82 -14.41
N ILE A 267 -11.21 -12.84 -15.23
CA ILE A 267 -12.57 -13.31 -15.57
C ILE A 267 -13.25 -13.90 -14.33
N VAL A 268 -12.55 -14.75 -13.57
CA VAL A 268 -13.03 -15.35 -12.30
C VAL A 268 -13.43 -14.27 -11.32
N LEU A 269 -12.60 -13.24 -11.12
CA LEU A 269 -12.90 -12.12 -10.23
C LEU A 269 -14.17 -11.37 -10.65
N PHE A 270 -14.32 -11.07 -11.95
CA PHE A 270 -15.54 -10.43 -12.47
C PHE A 270 -16.79 -11.30 -12.29
N VAL A 271 -16.74 -12.57 -12.73
CA VAL A 271 -17.85 -13.54 -12.62
C VAL A 271 -18.28 -13.70 -11.16
N THR A 272 -17.32 -13.84 -10.25
CA THR A 272 -17.61 -13.99 -8.82
C THR A 272 -18.20 -12.70 -8.24
N ALA A 273 -17.73 -11.52 -8.66
CA ALA A 273 -18.32 -10.24 -8.25
C ALA A 273 -19.74 -9.99 -8.80
N MET A 274 -20.11 -10.64 -9.89
CA MET A 274 -21.49 -10.71 -10.38
C MET A 274 -22.37 -11.69 -9.57
N GLY A 275 -21.81 -12.36 -8.57
CA GLY A 275 -22.50 -13.41 -7.80
C GLY A 275 -22.72 -14.67 -8.64
N LYS A 276 -21.79 -15.02 -9.53
CA LYS A 276 -21.86 -16.20 -10.40
C LYS A 276 -20.69 -17.15 -10.11
N ASP A 277 -20.94 -18.45 -10.27
CA ASP A 277 -19.98 -19.50 -9.91
C ASP A 277 -19.01 -19.74 -11.06
N ALA A 278 -17.74 -19.41 -10.86
CA ALA A 278 -16.71 -19.52 -11.89
C ALA A 278 -16.36 -20.97 -12.28
N ARG A 279 -16.84 -21.97 -11.54
CA ARG A 279 -16.65 -23.40 -11.87
C ARG A 279 -17.54 -23.86 -13.03
N ASN A 280 -18.61 -23.11 -13.33
CA ASN A 280 -19.50 -23.44 -14.44
C ASN A 280 -20.19 -22.19 -14.98
N VAL A 281 -19.59 -21.58 -16.01
CA VAL A 281 -20.18 -20.46 -16.74
C VAL A 281 -20.45 -20.92 -18.17
N GLY A 282 -21.71 -21.14 -18.52
CA GLY A 282 -22.09 -21.64 -19.85
C GLY A 282 -21.56 -23.04 -20.17
N GLY A 283 -21.20 -23.86 -19.18
CA GLY A 283 -20.54 -25.15 -19.36
C GLY A 283 -19.01 -25.10 -19.32
N TYR A 284 -18.42 -23.92 -19.12
CA TYR A 284 -16.97 -23.71 -19.06
C TYR A 284 -16.48 -23.58 -17.61
N ASN A 285 -15.44 -24.34 -17.24
CA ASN A 285 -14.85 -24.30 -15.90
C ASN A 285 -13.60 -23.40 -15.88
N LEU A 286 -13.75 -22.16 -15.42
CA LEU A 286 -12.64 -21.19 -15.39
C LEU A 286 -11.58 -21.59 -14.35
N ILE A 287 -11.99 -22.20 -13.24
CA ILE A 287 -11.08 -22.59 -12.15
C ILE A 287 -10.13 -23.70 -12.62
N GLU A 288 -10.67 -24.71 -13.29
CA GLU A 288 -9.88 -25.78 -13.90
C GLU A 288 -8.88 -25.23 -14.92
N LYS A 289 -9.34 -24.35 -15.82
CA LYS A 289 -8.50 -23.78 -16.88
C LYS A 289 -7.39 -22.88 -16.33
N MET A 290 -7.69 -22.10 -15.30
CA MET A 290 -6.71 -21.25 -14.62
C MET A 290 -5.63 -22.06 -13.90
N ALA A 291 -5.97 -23.23 -13.35
CA ALA A 291 -5.09 -23.98 -12.47
C ALA A 291 -4.19 -25.01 -13.18
N GLN A 292 -4.23 -25.14 -14.50
CA GLN A 292 -3.44 -26.16 -15.22
C GLN A 292 -1.93 -25.94 -15.04
N LYS A 293 -1.21 -26.94 -14.52
CA LYS A 293 0.25 -26.86 -14.32
C LYS A 293 1.01 -26.64 -15.62
N SER A 294 0.57 -27.28 -16.71
CA SER A 294 1.26 -27.17 -18.01
C SER A 294 1.34 -25.74 -18.53
N THR A 295 0.32 -24.92 -18.28
CA THR A 295 0.34 -23.50 -18.66
C THR A 295 1.02 -22.66 -17.58
N TYR A 296 0.80 -22.98 -16.30
CA TYR A 296 1.44 -22.30 -15.17
C TYR A 296 2.97 -22.33 -15.26
N GLU A 297 3.56 -23.50 -15.52
CA GLU A 297 5.00 -23.67 -15.67
C GLU A 297 5.57 -22.88 -16.85
N ALA A 298 4.81 -22.76 -17.94
CA ALA A 298 5.18 -21.94 -19.09
C ALA A 298 5.06 -20.42 -18.80
N SER A 299 4.29 -20.05 -17.78
CA SER A 299 4.06 -18.68 -17.32
C SER A 299 4.98 -18.24 -16.18
N SER A 300 6.00 -19.02 -15.80
CA SER A 300 6.81 -18.78 -14.58
C SER A 300 7.49 -17.40 -14.52
N GLU A 301 7.68 -16.73 -15.65
CA GLU A 301 8.23 -15.37 -15.75
C GLU A 301 7.20 -14.25 -15.55
N ALA A 302 5.91 -14.58 -15.46
CA ALA A 302 4.83 -13.62 -15.31
C ALA A 302 4.89 -12.97 -13.93
N TYR A 303 5.05 -11.63 -13.93
CA TYR A 303 4.99 -10.84 -12.71
C TYR A 303 3.64 -11.02 -12.01
N MET A 304 3.68 -11.32 -10.72
CA MET A 304 2.49 -11.48 -9.85
C MET A 304 1.55 -12.64 -10.23
N LEU A 305 2.07 -13.67 -10.91
CA LEU A 305 1.32 -14.87 -11.26
C LEU A 305 0.65 -15.50 -10.02
N ASP A 306 1.47 -15.87 -9.03
CA ASP A 306 1.00 -16.62 -7.87
C ASP A 306 -0.05 -15.83 -7.07
N SER A 307 0.22 -14.55 -6.78
CA SER A 307 -0.71 -13.72 -6.00
C SER A 307 -2.02 -13.45 -6.72
N THR A 308 -2.01 -13.22 -8.04
CA THR A 308 -3.23 -12.93 -8.79
C THR A 308 -4.13 -14.17 -8.88
N MET A 309 -3.53 -15.34 -9.10
CA MET A 309 -4.25 -16.62 -9.08
C MET A 309 -4.86 -16.89 -7.70
N LEU A 310 -4.06 -16.71 -6.64
CA LEU A 310 -4.53 -16.95 -5.27
C LEU A 310 -5.68 -16.03 -4.87
N LEU A 311 -5.61 -14.73 -5.22
CA LEU A 311 -6.71 -13.79 -5.01
C LEU A 311 -7.98 -14.19 -5.76
N ALA A 312 -7.86 -14.72 -6.98
CA ALA A 312 -9.00 -15.20 -7.76
C ALA A 312 -9.62 -16.46 -7.14
N LEU A 313 -8.80 -17.43 -6.70
CA LEU A 313 -9.27 -18.63 -6.01
C LEU A 313 -9.96 -18.27 -4.69
N ASP A 314 -9.33 -17.43 -3.87
CA ASP A 314 -9.86 -17.00 -2.58
C ASP A 314 -11.16 -16.18 -2.69
N SER A 315 -11.44 -15.62 -3.88
CA SER A 315 -12.57 -14.71 -4.04
C SER A 315 -13.93 -15.37 -3.86
N GLY A 316 -14.07 -16.61 -4.31
CA GLY A 316 -15.26 -17.45 -4.13
C GLY A 316 -15.01 -18.66 -3.24
N ASN A 317 -13.84 -18.75 -2.58
CA ASN A 317 -13.34 -19.98 -1.94
C ASN A 317 -13.30 -21.18 -2.91
N TYR A 318 -12.73 -20.96 -4.09
CA TYR A 318 -12.59 -21.98 -5.13
C TYR A 318 -11.38 -22.87 -4.87
N PHE A 319 -11.57 -24.16 -5.13
CA PHE A 319 -10.51 -25.16 -5.11
C PHE A 319 -10.29 -25.66 -6.53
N PRO A 320 -9.04 -25.67 -7.03
CA PRO A 320 -8.68 -26.39 -8.24
C PRO A 320 -9.13 -27.87 -8.18
N PRO A 321 -9.35 -28.52 -9.33
CA PRO A 321 -9.61 -29.96 -9.36
C PRO A 321 -8.48 -30.74 -8.68
N ALA A 322 -8.82 -31.87 -8.05
CA ALA A 322 -7.83 -32.75 -7.45
C ALA A 322 -6.99 -33.46 -8.53
N GLY A 323 -5.72 -33.74 -8.20
CA GLY A 323 -4.78 -34.44 -9.07
C GLY A 323 -3.50 -33.64 -9.32
N ASP A 324 -2.50 -34.31 -9.90
CA ASP A 324 -1.16 -33.74 -10.04
C ASP A 324 -1.06 -32.71 -11.19
N ASP A 325 -2.07 -32.63 -12.06
CA ASP A 325 -2.11 -31.75 -13.24
C ASP A 325 -2.45 -30.28 -12.89
N TYR A 326 -2.81 -29.98 -11.65
CA TYR A 326 -3.27 -28.65 -11.24
C TYR A 326 -2.42 -28.06 -10.11
N ILE A 327 -2.10 -26.76 -10.21
CA ILE A 327 -1.46 -26.00 -9.13
C ILE A 327 -2.45 -25.81 -7.98
N THR A 328 -2.00 -25.99 -6.74
CA THR A 328 -2.86 -25.89 -5.55
C THR A 328 -2.77 -24.51 -4.90
N LYS A 329 -3.72 -24.17 -4.01
CA LYS A 329 -3.62 -22.93 -3.20
C LYS A 329 -2.36 -22.96 -2.32
N ASP A 330 -2.03 -24.10 -1.72
CA ASP A 330 -0.82 -24.23 -0.90
C ASP A 330 0.46 -24.00 -1.70
N ASP A 331 0.54 -24.52 -2.92
CA ASP A 331 1.69 -24.26 -3.79
C ASP A 331 1.86 -22.75 -4.03
N LEU A 332 0.75 -22.05 -4.33
CA LEU A 332 0.77 -20.60 -4.54
C LEU A 332 1.17 -19.85 -3.26
N VAL A 333 0.61 -20.20 -2.10
CA VAL A 333 0.94 -19.58 -0.80
C VAL A 333 2.42 -19.75 -0.47
N ASN A 334 2.92 -20.99 -0.58
CA ASN A 334 4.32 -21.31 -0.30
C ASN A 334 5.25 -20.59 -1.29
N ASN A 335 4.89 -20.52 -2.57
CA ASN A 335 5.67 -19.80 -3.58
C ASN A 335 5.74 -18.30 -3.29
N ILE A 336 4.64 -17.68 -2.86
CA ILE A 336 4.63 -16.25 -2.50
C ILE A 336 5.49 -16.02 -1.25
N ALA A 337 5.34 -16.84 -0.21
CA ALA A 337 6.12 -16.72 1.02
C ALA A 337 7.63 -16.87 0.75
N ALA A 338 8.01 -17.88 -0.05
CA ALA A 338 9.41 -18.14 -0.40
C ALA A 338 10.06 -17.00 -1.20
N LYS A 339 9.28 -16.24 -1.98
CA LYS A 339 9.74 -15.12 -2.80
C LYS A 339 9.69 -13.76 -2.08
N MET A 340 9.36 -13.71 -0.79
CA MET A 340 9.25 -12.43 -0.07
C MET A 340 10.60 -11.70 0.03
N ASP A 341 11.68 -12.41 0.32
CA ASP A 341 13.03 -11.82 0.37
C ASP A 341 13.44 -11.25 -1.01
N ASP A 342 13.10 -11.93 -2.10
CA ASP A 342 13.31 -11.45 -3.48
C ASP A 342 12.43 -10.22 -3.79
N SER A 343 11.19 -10.21 -3.28
CA SER A 343 10.27 -9.09 -3.45
C SER A 343 10.78 -7.84 -2.73
N ILE A 344 11.39 -7.99 -1.56
CA ILE A 344 12.09 -6.92 -0.83
C ILE A 344 13.34 -6.47 -1.60
N ALA A 345 14.16 -7.39 -2.10
CA ALA A 345 15.34 -7.07 -2.90
C ALA A 345 14.96 -6.24 -4.13
N GLN A 346 13.89 -6.64 -4.82
CA GLN A 346 13.31 -5.89 -5.93
C GLN A 346 12.85 -4.51 -5.47
N ALA A 347 12.11 -4.41 -4.37
CA ALA A 347 11.63 -3.12 -3.87
C ALA A 347 12.77 -2.13 -3.59
N LEU A 348 13.87 -2.61 -3.01
CA LEU A 348 15.08 -1.83 -2.77
C LEU A 348 15.79 -1.41 -4.06
N GLN A 349 15.82 -2.28 -5.07
CA GLN A 349 16.44 -1.99 -6.37
C GLN A 349 15.68 -0.89 -7.13
N TRP A 350 14.35 -0.93 -7.09
CA TRP A 350 13.49 -0.03 -7.86
C TRP A 350 13.09 1.23 -7.11
N SER A 351 13.42 1.32 -5.82
CA SER A 351 12.95 2.37 -4.91
C SER A 351 11.41 2.50 -4.93
N SER A 352 10.73 1.36 -4.86
CA SER A 352 9.27 1.24 -4.90
C SER A 352 8.86 0.01 -4.11
N VAL A 353 7.84 0.12 -3.27
CA VAL A 353 7.41 -0.98 -2.39
C VAL A 353 6.38 -1.93 -3.02
N ASP A 354 6.06 -1.72 -4.31
CA ASP A 354 4.96 -2.38 -5.00
C ASP A 354 5.07 -3.91 -4.96
N SER A 355 6.25 -4.47 -5.17
CA SER A 355 6.49 -5.93 -5.15
C SER A 355 6.12 -6.55 -3.80
N VAL A 356 6.48 -5.89 -2.70
CA VAL A 356 6.15 -6.36 -1.34
C VAL A 356 4.68 -6.16 -1.03
N ALA A 357 4.12 -4.99 -1.34
CA ALA A 357 2.71 -4.70 -1.10
C ALA A 357 1.79 -5.66 -1.86
N MET A 358 2.14 -6.01 -3.10
CA MET A 358 1.36 -6.96 -3.90
C MET A 358 1.51 -8.39 -3.42
N ALA A 359 2.71 -8.82 -3.01
CA ALA A 359 2.95 -10.15 -2.45
C ALA A 359 2.16 -10.40 -1.14
N LEU A 360 1.97 -9.36 -0.32
CA LEU A 360 1.22 -9.45 0.94
C LEU A 360 -0.29 -9.61 0.76
N GLN A 361 -0.87 -9.05 -0.30
CA GLN A 361 -2.33 -8.98 -0.51
C GLN A 361 -3.06 -10.32 -0.26
N PRO A 362 -2.59 -11.48 -0.75
CA PRO A 362 -3.28 -12.75 -0.52
C PRO A 362 -2.87 -13.49 0.77
N LEU A 363 -1.80 -13.08 1.48
CA LEU A 363 -1.22 -13.92 2.54
C LEU A 363 -1.97 -13.86 3.87
N TYR A 364 -2.82 -12.85 4.11
CA TYR A 364 -3.46 -12.63 5.41
C TYR A 364 -4.15 -13.87 6.00
N LYS A 365 -4.96 -14.56 5.19
CA LYS A 365 -5.72 -15.75 5.63
C LYS A 365 -4.82 -16.92 6.04
N TYR A 366 -3.62 -17.00 5.47
CA TYR A 366 -2.69 -18.10 5.65
C TYR A 366 -1.66 -17.81 6.77
N ALA A 367 -1.35 -16.53 7.00
CA ALA A 367 -0.43 -16.08 8.05
C ALA A 367 -1.10 -15.89 9.42
N THR A 368 -2.41 -15.66 9.46
CA THR A 368 -3.17 -15.40 10.70
C THR A 368 -4.02 -16.59 11.10
N ASP A 369 -4.69 -16.50 12.25
CA ASP A 369 -5.61 -17.53 12.74
C ASP A 369 -6.97 -17.54 12.01
N ASP A 370 -7.15 -16.70 11.00
CA ASP A 370 -8.31 -16.67 10.10
C ASP A 370 -8.23 -17.74 8.98
N ILE A 371 -7.44 -18.79 9.20
CA ILE A 371 -7.28 -19.88 8.25
C ILE A 371 -8.50 -20.79 8.31
N LEU A 372 -9.07 -21.11 7.15
CA LEU A 372 -10.11 -22.12 7.08
C LEU A 372 -9.48 -23.50 7.37
N PRO A 373 -10.17 -24.43 8.06
CA PRO A 373 -9.63 -25.76 8.35
C PRO A 373 -9.13 -26.50 7.11
N GLU A 374 -9.78 -26.29 5.97
CA GLU A 374 -9.42 -26.85 4.67
C GLU A 374 -8.15 -26.23 4.03
N ASP A 375 -7.66 -25.11 4.56
CA ASP A 375 -6.47 -24.38 4.08
C ASP A 375 -5.24 -24.56 4.99
N ALA A 376 -5.35 -25.42 6.02
CA ALA A 376 -4.36 -25.56 7.10
C ALA A 376 -3.07 -26.32 6.71
N SER A 377 -2.85 -26.66 5.45
CA SER A 377 -1.76 -27.54 4.98
C SER A 377 -0.45 -26.83 4.61
N SER A 378 -0.41 -25.49 4.61
CA SER A 378 0.81 -24.71 4.37
C SER A 378 1.80 -24.74 5.54
N ASP A 379 3.10 -24.55 5.27
CA ASP A 379 4.10 -24.27 6.32
C ASP A 379 3.82 -22.89 6.92
N ARG A 380 2.94 -22.88 7.94
CA ARG A 380 2.47 -21.64 8.57
C ARG A 380 3.61 -20.80 9.13
N THR A 381 4.73 -21.40 9.55
CA THR A 381 5.85 -20.65 10.12
C THR A 381 6.56 -19.83 9.05
N ALA A 382 6.88 -20.43 7.89
CA ALA A 382 7.48 -19.70 6.78
C ALA A 382 6.55 -18.59 6.24
N VAL A 383 5.25 -18.86 6.16
CA VAL A 383 4.24 -17.88 5.74
C VAL A 383 4.13 -16.72 6.74
N GLN A 384 4.13 -17.01 8.04
CA GLN A 384 4.13 -15.99 9.10
C GLN A 384 5.38 -15.12 9.09
N GLU A 385 6.55 -15.71 8.87
CA GLU A 385 7.81 -14.96 8.76
C GLU A 385 7.78 -14.04 7.53
N ALA A 386 7.41 -14.55 6.36
CA ALA A 386 7.29 -13.76 5.14
C ALA A 386 6.26 -12.63 5.29
N TYR A 387 5.12 -12.92 5.91
CA TYR A 387 4.10 -11.94 6.23
C TYR A 387 4.65 -10.81 7.11
N ALA A 388 5.29 -11.16 8.24
CA ALA A 388 5.85 -10.17 9.17
C ALA A 388 6.93 -9.31 8.49
N LYS A 389 7.86 -9.92 7.75
CA LYS A 389 8.88 -9.21 6.96
C LYS A 389 8.27 -8.20 6.00
N GLY A 390 7.22 -8.59 5.28
CA GLY A 390 6.55 -7.69 4.35
C GLY A 390 5.90 -6.49 5.06
N ILE A 391 5.18 -6.72 6.17
CA ILE A 391 4.55 -5.65 6.96
C ILE A 391 5.61 -4.68 7.47
N HIS A 392 6.62 -5.20 8.17
CA HIS A 392 7.76 -4.43 8.66
C HIS A 392 8.42 -3.60 7.56
N PHE A 393 8.57 -4.19 6.37
CA PHE A 393 9.13 -3.50 5.22
C PHE A 393 8.29 -2.30 4.79
N LEU A 394 6.97 -2.44 4.68
CA LEU A 394 6.11 -1.33 4.31
C LEU A 394 6.10 -0.22 5.37
N GLU A 395 6.00 -0.56 6.67
CA GLU A 395 6.00 0.40 7.78
C GLU A 395 7.31 1.18 7.84
N SER A 396 8.44 0.46 7.84
CA SER A 396 9.75 1.07 8.04
C SER A 396 10.26 1.79 6.80
N THR A 397 9.69 1.58 5.62
CA THR A 397 9.99 2.38 4.42
C THR A 397 9.11 3.63 4.26
N GLN A 398 8.03 3.77 5.03
CA GLN A 398 7.15 4.94 4.98
C GLN A 398 7.90 6.23 5.39
N ASN A 399 7.72 7.32 4.65
CA ASN A 399 8.38 8.59 4.95
C ASN A 399 7.68 9.32 6.11
N ALA A 400 8.39 10.23 6.76
CA ALA A 400 7.86 11.02 7.87
C ALA A 400 6.63 11.89 7.51
N ASP A 401 6.36 12.12 6.23
CA ASP A 401 5.16 12.82 5.75
C ASP A 401 3.97 11.88 5.45
N GLY A 402 4.09 10.58 5.76
CA GLY A 402 3.07 9.55 5.56
C GLY A 402 3.14 8.84 4.21
N SER A 403 3.97 9.32 3.29
CA SER A 403 4.01 8.83 1.91
C SER A 403 5.09 7.79 1.66
N TRP A 404 4.99 7.02 0.57
CA TRP A 404 6.05 6.12 0.11
C TRP A 404 6.70 6.66 -1.15
N SER A 405 8.02 6.55 -1.22
CA SER A 405 8.74 6.85 -2.44
C SER A 405 8.31 5.90 -3.56
N GLY A 406 8.04 6.49 -4.73
CA GLY A 406 7.89 5.75 -5.98
C GLY A 406 9.14 5.88 -6.84
N TYR A 407 9.11 5.24 -8.01
CA TYR A 407 10.22 5.21 -8.97
C TYR A 407 10.99 6.54 -9.08
N GLY A 408 12.27 6.53 -8.69
CA GLY A 408 13.14 7.69 -8.76
C GLY A 408 12.99 8.67 -7.59
N THR A 409 12.47 9.87 -7.85
CA THR A 409 12.38 10.96 -6.84
C THR A 409 10.95 11.36 -6.49
N GLU A 410 9.97 10.52 -6.85
CA GLU A 410 8.56 10.77 -6.57
C GLU A 410 8.26 10.39 -5.12
N THR A 411 7.64 11.29 -4.35
CA THR A 411 7.36 11.03 -2.93
C THR A 411 5.93 10.57 -2.68
N ASN A 412 4.97 10.84 -3.56
CA ASN A 412 3.60 10.31 -3.45
C ASN A 412 3.15 9.82 -4.83
N ASN A 413 3.55 8.60 -5.17
CA ASN A 413 3.17 7.92 -6.40
C ASN A 413 1.82 7.19 -6.20
N VAL A 414 0.83 7.51 -7.04
CA VAL A 414 -0.54 7.02 -6.87
C VAL A 414 -0.70 5.51 -7.05
N TRP A 415 0.14 4.88 -7.88
CA TRP A 415 0.07 3.44 -8.12
C TRP A 415 0.68 2.66 -6.94
N THR A 416 1.80 3.14 -6.39
CA THR A 416 2.35 2.60 -5.14
C THR A 416 1.38 2.77 -3.99
N LEU A 417 0.81 3.97 -3.83
CA LEU A 417 -0.24 4.23 -2.84
C LEU A 417 -1.43 3.26 -3.00
N ALA A 418 -1.88 3.03 -4.23
CA ALA A 418 -2.96 2.10 -4.51
C ALA A 418 -2.65 0.66 -4.08
N GLN A 419 -1.43 0.17 -4.30
CA GLN A 419 -1.02 -1.18 -3.88
C GLN A 419 -0.94 -1.29 -2.35
N ILE A 420 -0.41 -0.27 -1.67
CA ILE A 420 -0.36 -0.23 -0.20
C ILE A 420 -1.78 -0.23 0.38
N MET A 421 -2.67 0.63 -0.12
CA MET A 421 -4.06 0.67 0.33
C MET A 421 -4.79 -0.66 0.08
N THR A 422 -4.51 -1.31 -1.07
CA THR A 422 -5.08 -2.62 -1.38
C THR A 422 -4.57 -3.68 -0.39
N ALA A 423 -3.27 -3.68 -0.09
CA ALA A 423 -2.67 -4.54 0.92
C ALA A 423 -3.32 -4.30 2.29
N MET A 424 -3.32 -3.07 2.80
CA MET A 424 -3.94 -2.72 4.08
C MET A 424 -5.38 -3.25 4.18
N GLY A 425 -6.20 -3.05 3.15
CA GLY A 425 -7.57 -3.54 3.15
C GLY A 425 -7.72 -5.06 3.09
N GLN A 426 -6.80 -5.78 2.43
CA GLN A 426 -6.77 -7.25 2.49
C GLN A 426 -6.35 -7.76 3.87
N LEU A 427 -5.38 -7.08 4.47
CA LEU A 427 -4.78 -7.40 5.74
C LEU A 427 -5.63 -6.97 6.95
N ARG A 428 -6.82 -6.41 6.70
CA ARG A 428 -7.75 -5.89 7.73
C ARG A 428 -7.18 -4.73 8.56
N ILE A 429 -6.17 -4.04 8.03
CA ILE A 429 -5.54 -2.90 8.66
C ILE A 429 -6.41 -1.66 8.49
N ASN A 430 -6.71 -0.99 9.60
CA ASN A 430 -7.44 0.27 9.57
C ASN A 430 -6.45 1.43 9.34
N PRO A 431 -6.54 2.18 8.22
CA PRO A 431 -5.57 3.23 7.91
C PRO A 431 -5.59 4.44 8.84
N CYS A 432 -6.51 4.48 9.82
CA CYS A 432 -6.66 5.55 10.80
C CYS A 432 -6.45 5.06 12.24
N SER A 433 -5.99 3.83 12.45
CA SER A 433 -5.74 3.26 13.78
C SER A 433 -4.51 2.36 13.77
N GLU A 434 -3.80 2.31 14.90
CA GLU A 434 -2.66 1.42 15.14
C GLU A 434 -3.01 0.36 16.20
N THR A 435 -4.32 0.16 16.47
CA THR A 435 -4.79 -0.78 17.49
C THR A 435 -4.57 -2.25 17.12
N ASP A 436 -4.30 -2.52 15.84
CA ASP A 436 -3.88 -3.82 15.32
C ASP A 436 -2.38 -4.08 15.51
N GLY A 437 -1.63 -3.14 16.08
CA GLY A 437 -0.20 -3.23 16.31
C GLY A 437 0.65 -2.81 15.10
N THR A 438 0.03 -2.37 14.01
CA THR A 438 0.73 -1.85 12.83
C THR A 438 1.05 -0.36 12.94
N ASP A 439 2.01 0.10 12.15
CA ASP A 439 2.58 1.46 12.23
C ASP A 439 2.57 2.17 10.85
N PHE A 440 1.35 2.44 10.34
CA PHE A 440 1.11 3.04 9.02
C PHE A 440 0.71 4.53 9.06
N ILE A 441 0.74 5.18 10.23
CA ILE A 441 0.38 6.59 10.39
C ILE A 441 1.63 7.37 10.82
N LYS A 442 2.12 8.27 9.96
CA LYS A 442 3.31 9.08 10.28
C LYS A 442 2.95 10.51 10.60
N ASN A 443 3.23 10.95 11.82
CA ASN A 443 2.95 12.31 12.28
C ASN A 443 1.49 12.72 12.03
N GLY A 444 0.56 11.79 12.25
CA GLY A 444 -0.87 11.98 12.03
C GLY A 444 -1.34 12.01 10.57
N MET A 445 -0.47 11.67 9.62
CA MET A 445 -0.77 11.55 8.19
C MET A 445 -1.13 10.11 7.84
N THR A 446 -2.23 9.92 7.13
CA THR A 446 -2.74 8.62 6.71
C THR A 446 -2.67 8.45 5.19
N VAL A 447 -2.77 7.22 4.68
CA VAL A 447 -2.93 6.94 3.24
C VAL A 447 -4.14 7.65 2.63
N LEU A 448 -5.17 7.99 3.43
CA LEU A 448 -6.34 8.73 2.97
C LEU A 448 -6.05 10.21 2.72
N ASP A 449 -5.12 10.80 3.48
CA ASP A 449 -4.64 12.16 3.23
C ASP A 449 -3.86 12.25 1.91
N ASP A 450 -3.08 11.21 1.61
CA ASP A 450 -2.35 11.08 0.35
C ASP A 450 -3.27 10.83 -0.84
N ALA A 451 -4.30 9.98 -0.70
CA ALA A 451 -5.27 9.72 -1.76
C ALA A 451 -6.08 10.98 -2.13
N ALA A 452 -6.37 11.85 -1.14
CA ALA A 452 -7.19 13.05 -1.30
C ALA A 452 -6.63 14.09 -2.28
N VAL A 453 -5.37 13.98 -2.70
CA VAL A 453 -4.79 14.92 -3.67
C VAL A 453 -5.18 14.60 -5.12
N PHE A 454 -5.66 13.38 -5.39
CA PHE A 454 -5.96 12.91 -6.75
C PHE A 454 -7.43 13.07 -7.16
N VAL A 455 -8.32 13.31 -6.20
CA VAL A 455 -9.77 13.43 -6.45
C VAL A 455 -10.32 14.70 -5.83
N ASP A 456 -10.75 15.63 -6.68
CA ASP A 456 -11.48 16.84 -6.31
C ASP A 456 -12.98 16.54 -6.27
N VAL A 457 -13.45 16.20 -5.06
CA VAL A 457 -14.85 15.86 -4.79
C VAL A 457 -15.79 17.03 -5.09
N GLU A 458 -15.40 18.27 -4.76
CA GLU A 458 -16.25 19.47 -4.92
C GLU A 458 -16.54 19.73 -6.40
N ASN A 459 -15.55 19.57 -7.26
CA ASN A 459 -15.68 19.82 -8.69
C ASN A 459 -15.95 18.54 -9.52
N LYS A 460 -16.06 17.37 -8.88
CA LYS A 460 -16.17 16.06 -9.52
C LYS A 460 -15.08 15.84 -10.58
N LYS A 461 -13.82 16.07 -10.19
CA LYS A 461 -12.66 15.91 -11.08
C LYS A 461 -11.66 14.95 -10.50
N VAL A 462 -11.05 14.17 -11.38
CA VAL A 462 -9.91 13.31 -11.05
C VAL A 462 -8.68 13.88 -11.75
N ASP A 463 -7.52 13.71 -11.13
CA ASP A 463 -6.23 14.11 -11.69
C ASP A 463 -6.01 13.51 -13.10
N ASP A 464 -5.53 14.34 -14.04
CA ASP A 464 -5.37 13.96 -15.44
C ASP A 464 -4.30 12.87 -15.63
N ASP A 465 -3.22 12.89 -14.81
CA ASP A 465 -2.15 11.91 -14.91
C ASP A 465 -2.60 10.56 -14.34
N LEU A 466 -3.34 10.54 -13.22
CA LEU A 466 -4.03 9.35 -12.72
C LEU A 466 -5.00 8.78 -13.78
N MET A 467 -5.83 9.64 -14.38
CA MET A 467 -6.75 9.19 -15.43
C MET A 467 -6.03 8.77 -16.71
N SER A 468 -4.73 9.02 -16.89
CA SER A 468 -4.00 8.62 -18.09
C SER A 468 -3.59 7.15 -18.09
N TYR A 469 -3.46 6.52 -16.92
CA TYR A 469 -2.96 5.15 -16.80
C TYR A 469 -3.52 4.43 -15.58
N GLN A 470 -4.34 3.41 -15.82
CA GLN A 470 -4.88 2.48 -14.83
C GLN A 470 -5.46 3.13 -13.55
N PRO A 471 -6.39 4.10 -13.66
CA PRO A 471 -7.01 4.78 -12.52
C PRO A 471 -7.76 3.83 -11.57
N GLU A 472 -8.20 2.67 -12.06
CA GLU A 472 -8.85 1.63 -11.28
C GLU A 472 -7.98 1.05 -10.16
N GLN A 473 -6.65 1.21 -10.21
CA GLN A 473 -5.78 0.83 -9.09
C GLN A 473 -6.13 1.63 -7.83
N LEU A 474 -6.20 2.97 -7.93
CA LEU A 474 -6.57 3.81 -6.77
C LEU A 474 -8.00 3.51 -6.31
N LEU A 475 -8.92 3.20 -7.23
CA LEU A 475 -10.27 2.77 -6.87
C LEU A 475 -10.25 1.50 -6.03
N ARG A 476 -9.46 0.49 -6.41
CA ARG A 476 -9.29 -0.74 -5.61
C ARG A 476 -8.70 -0.43 -4.23
N GLY A 477 -7.66 0.40 -4.17
CA GLY A 477 -7.05 0.83 -2.90
C GLY A 477 -8.03 1.51 -1.96
N LEU A 478 -8.74 2.56 -2.43
CA LEU A 478 -9.78 3.25 -1.65
C LEU A 478 -10.86 2.29 -1.19
N THR A 479 -11.35 1.42 -2.08
CA THR A 479 -12.39 0.44 -1.77
C THR A 479 -11.94 -0.55 -0.70
N ALA A 480 -10.70 -1.03 -0.77
CA ALA A 480 -10.13 -1.98 0.17
C ALA A 480 -10.06 -1.38 1.59
N VAL A 481 -9.53 -0.17 1.74
CA VAL A 481 -9.42 0.47 3.06
C VAL A 481 -10.77 0.94 3.60
N ILE A 482 -11.68 1.42 2.75
CA ILE A 482 -13.05 1.78 3.17
C ILE A 482 -13.73 0.54 3.78
N ARG A 483 -13.62 -0.62 3.12
CA ARG A 483 -14.17 -1.88 3.63
C ARG A 483 -13.56 -2.29 4.96
N ALA A 484 -12.24 -2.17 5.13
CA ALA A 484 -11.58 -2.45 6.40
C ALA A 484 -12.07 -1.52 7.52
N MET A 485 -12.17 -0.22 7.26
CA MET A 485 -12.71 0.76 8.22
C MET A 485 -14.17 0.50 8.61
N GLU A 486 -14.95 -0.11 7.72
CA GLU A 486 -16.36 -0.46 7.95
C GLU A 486 -16.55 -1.87 8.53
N GLY A 487 -15.47 -2.65 8.73
CA GLY A 487 -15.55 -4.03 9.17
C GLY A 487 -16.24 -4.96 8.16
N ARG A 488 -16.18 -4.64 6.85
CA ARG A 488 -16.73 -5.46 5.76
C ARG A 488 -15.72 -6.49 5.28
N ASP A 489 -16.19 -7.48 4.53
CA ASP A 489 -15.34 -8.43 3.81
C ASP A 489 -14.30 -7.71 2.93
N SER A 490 -13.19 -8.37 2.63
CA SER A 490 -12.05 -7.72 1.97
C SER A 490 -12.42 -7.39 0.53
N LEU A 491 -11.61 -6.59 -0.16
CA LEU A 491 -11.83 -6.30 -1.58
C LEU A 491 -12.04 -7.58 -2.41
N TYR A 492 -11.22 -8.61 -2.21
CA TYR A 492 -11.28 -9.85 -2.98
C TYR A 492 -12.17 -10.93 -2.36
N ASP A 493 -12.57 -10.85 -1.09
CA ASP A 493 -13.51 -11.80 -0.51
C ASP A 493 -14.95 -11.50 -0.97
N VAL A 494 -15.43 -12.26 -1.96
CA VAL A 494 -16.75 -12.09 -2.60
C VAL A 494 -17.65 -13.31 -2.38
N ARG A 495 -17.35 -14.12 -1.36
CA ARG A 495 -18.13 -15.31 -1.03
C ARG A 495 -19.61 -14.99 -0.92
N TYR A 496 -20.43 -15.91 -1.40
CA TYR A 496 -21.88 -15.78 -1.39
C TYR A 496 -22.41 -15.62 0.03
N SER A 497 -23.05 -14.49 0.32
CA SER A 497 -23.83 -14.32 1.54
C SER A 497 -25.11 -15.17 1.45
N GLY A 498 -24.99 -16.49 1.66
CA GLY A 498 -26.16 -17.37 1.70
C GLY A 498 -25.92 -18.88 1.66
N VAL A 499 -24.69 -19.37 1.42
CA VAL A 499 -24.44 -20.83 1.38
C VAL A 499 -23.07 -21.13 1.96
N THR A 500 -23.03 -21.84 3.09
CA THR A 500 -21.85 -22.61 3.52
C THR A 500 -21.45 -23.55 2.39
N PRO A 501 -20.17 -23.60 1.95
CA PRO A 501 -19.74 -24.56 0.95
C PRO A 501 -20.07 -25.97 1.42
N GLU A 502 -20.93 -26.68 0.71
CA GLU A 502 -21.12 -28.11 0.92
C GLU A 502 -19.84 -28.79 0.40
N PRO A 503 -19.13 -29.60 1.21
CA PRO A 503 -17.92 -30.27 0.76
C PRO A 503 -18.25 -31.14 -0.46
N SER A 504 -17.43 -31.02 -1.49
CA SER A 504 -17.49 -31.89 -2.67
C SER A 504 -17.50 -33.36 -2.21
N PRO A 505 -18.40 -34.22 -2.70
CA PRO A 505 -18.43 -35.62 -2.28
C PRO A 505 -17.15 -36.32 -2.77
N SER A 506 -16.31 -36.72 -1.82
CA SER A 506 -15.17 -37.62 -2.08
C SER A 506 -15.71 -38.97 -2.57
N VAL A 507 -15.62 -39.22 -3.87
CA VAL A 507 -15.91 -40.52 -4.45
C VAL A 507 -14.63 -41.35 -4.46
N THR A 508 -14.24 -41.86 -3.30
CA THR A 508 -13.28 -42.97 -3.21
C THR A 508 -14.07 -44.28 -3.08
N PRO A 509 -14.08 -45.16 -4.09
CA PRO A 509 -14.72 -46.46 -3.95
C PRO A 509 -13.84 -47.34 -3.04
N SER A 510 -14.33 -47.62 -1.84
CA SER A 510 -13.68 -48.59 -0.94
C SER A 510 -13.93 -50.01 -1.46
N VAL A 511 -12.92 -50.62 -2.08
CA VAL A 511 -12.95 -52.02 -2.50
C VAL A 511 -12.14 -52.85 -1.51
N VAL A 512 -12.82 -53.51 -0.57
CA VAL A 512 -12.40 -54.81 -0.02
C VAL A 512 -13.66 -55.63 0.29
N PRO A 513 -13.82 -56.87 -0.21
CA PRO A 513 -14.99 -57.70 0.04
C PRO A 513 -14.84 -58.52 1.33
N SER A 514 -15.95 -58.71 2.04
CA SER A 514 -16.10 -59.73 3.09
C SER A 514 -17.42 -60.47 2.88
N GLU A 515 -17.31 -61.73 2.47
CA GLU A 515 -18.36 -62.75 2.38
C GLU A 515 -19.06 -62.94 3.75
N ALA A 516 -20.39 -62.82 3.86
CA ALA A 516 -21.47 -63.83 3.70
C ALA A 516 -22.09 -64.22 5.07
N PRO A 517 -23.25 -64.90 5.14
CA PRO A 517 -24.61 -64.31 5.11
C PRO A 517 -25.52 -64.77 6.26
N SER A 518 -26.67 -64.12 6.51
CA SER A 518 -27.92 -64.82 6.90
C SER A 518 -29.18 -63.94 6.92
N ALA A 519 -30.13 -64.29 6.04
CA ALA A 519 -31.59 -64.34 6.18
C ALA A 519 -32.42 -63.16 6.77
N ALA A 520 -33.07 -62.41 5.88
CA ALA A 520 -34.54 -62.23 5.66
C ALA A 520 -35.55 -62.23 6.86
N PRO A 521 -36.80 -61.76 6.67
CA PRO A 521 -37.31 -60.57 5.96
C PRO A 521 -38.43 -59.81 6.74
N SER A 522 -38.90 -58.67 6.23
CA SER A 522 -40.33 -58.21 6.23
C SER A 522 -40.40 -56.68 6.05
N GLN A 523 -40.71 -56.17 4.85
CA GLN A 523 -42.05 -55.68 4.46
C GLN A 523 -42.63 -54.62 5.43
N SER A 524 -42.68 -53.32 5.10
CA SER A 524 -43.54 -52.57 4.15
C SER A 524 -44.47 -51.60 4.95
N PRO A 525 -45.21 -50.65 4.35
CA PRO A 525 -45.01 -49.20 4.55
C PRO A 525 -46.29 -48.44 4.99
N THR A 526 -46.22 -47.16 5.38
CA THR A 526 -47.33 -46.18 5.24
C THR A 526 -46.81 -44.75 5.52
N VAL A 527 -46.76 -43.79 4.57
CA VAL A 527 -47.80 -42.80 4.18
C VAL A 527 -48.80 -42.47 5.31
N SER A 528 -49.13 -41.24 5.72
CA SER A 528 -49.20 -39.92 5.05
C SER A 528 -49.52 -38.82 6.11
N PRO A 529 -49.71 -37.53 5.76
CA PRO A 529 -49.42 -36.35 6.59
C PRO A 529 -50.61 -35.80 7.38
N SER A 530 -50.38 -34.80 8.25
CA SER A 530 -51.44 -33.86 8.63
C SER A 530 -50.90 -32.45 8.88
N ASN A 531 -51.42 -31.51 8.09
CA ASN A 531 -51.34 -30.07 8.30
C ASN A 531 -52.33 -29.61 9.38
N VAL A 532 -52.05 -28.42 9.93
CA VAL A 532 -52.95 -27.29 10.31
C VAL A 532 -52.64 -26.76 11.73
N PRO A 533 -52.57 -25.43 11.92
CA PRO A 533 -51.87 -24.77 13.03
C PRO A 533 -52.81 -24.31 14.16
N SER A 534 -52.25 -23.88 15.29
CA SER A 534 -52.97 -23.04 16.25
C SER A 534 -52.01 -22.13 17.02
N GLU A 535 -52.37 -20.85 17.02
CA GLU A 535 -51.83 -19.80 17.87
C GLU A 535 -52.19 -20.03 19.35
N THR A 536 -51.35 -19.57 20.27
CA THR A 536 -51.67 -18.52 21.26
C THR A 536 -50.63 -18.47 22.39
N SER A 537 -50.60 -17.31 23.02
CA SER A 537 -49.59 -16.69 23.88
C SER A 537 -49.49 -17.17 25.35
N SER A 538 -48.30 -16.92 25.92
CA SER A 538 -48.04 -16.31 27.24
C SER A 538 -47.56 -17.18 28.42
N ALA A 539 -46.62 -16.57 29.15
CA ALA A 539 -46.20 -16.75 30.55
C ALA A 539 -44.97 -17.65 30.87
N ALA A 540 -43.96 -16.98 31.45
CA ALA A 540 -42.84 -17.49 32.26
C ALA A 540 -43.31 -17.79 33.72
N PRO A 541 -42.45 -18.00 34.75
CA PRO A 541 -41.08 -18.57 34.86
C PRO A 541 -40.92 -19.59 36.04
N SER A 542 -39.67 -20.04 36.26
CA SER A 542 -39.00 -20.40 37.55
C SER A 542 -38.87 -21.89 37.93
N GLN A 543 -37.62 -22.37 38.06
CA GLN A 543 -36.99 -22.71 39.35
C GLN A 543 -35.47 -23.01 39.24
N SER A 544 -34.70 -22.51 40.22
CA SER A 544 -33.28 -22.79 40.58
C SER A 544 -33.20 -24.00 41.55
N PRO A 545 -32.06 -24.52 42.13
CA PRO A 545 -30.81 -23.87 42.64
C PRO A 545 -29.47 -24.60 42.29
N ALA A 546 -28.29 -23.97 42.16
CA ALA A 546 -27.36 -23.27 43.07
C ALA A 546 -26.43 -24.14 43.95
N VAL A 547 -25.10 -23.97 43.80
CA VAL A 547 -24.08 -24.02 44.88
C VAL A 547 -22.86 -23.14 44.56
N SER A 548 -22.37 -22.47 45.59
CA SER A 548 -21.27 -21.49 45.70
C SER A 548 -20.14 -22.13 46.58
N PRO A 549 -18.94 -21.53 46.85
CA PRO A 549 -18.78 -20.23 47.51
C PRO A 549 -17.57 -19.34 47.11
N SER A 550 -17.54 -18.17 47.77
CA SER A 550 -16.83 -16.90 47.54
C SER A 550 -15.83 -16.58 48.68
N ASN A 551 -15.07 -15.46 48.57
CA ASN A 551 -14.60 -14.54 49.63
C ASN A 551 -13.90 -13.29 48.96
N VAL A 552 -14.42 -12.03 48.89
CA VAL A 552 -14.67 -10.93 49.90
C VAL A 552 -13.42 -10.03 50.15
N PRO A 553 -13.46 -8.69 50.42
CA PRO A 553 -14.43 -7.58 50.12
C PRO A 553 -13.79 -6.21 49.67
N SER A 554 -14.65 -5.24 49.31
CA SER A 554 -14.35 -3.79 49.37
C SER A 554 -15.40 -3.06 50.24
N GLN A 555 -14.98 -2.07 51.04
CA GLN A 555 -15.83 -1.21 51.86
C GLN A 555 -15.58 0.28 51.57
N THR A 556 -16.66 1.06 51.51
CA THR A 556 -16.72 2.53 51.50
C THR A 556 -16.98 3.06 52.91
N PRO A 557 -16.68 4.35 53.19
CA PRO A 557 -17.65 5.16 53.94
C PRO A 557 -17.89 6.58 53.35
N ALA A 558 -19.03 7.15 53.74
CA ALA A 558 -19.69 8.33 53.18
C ALA A 558 -19.54 9.64 54.00
N ALA A 559 -19.97 10.75 53.37
CA ALA A 559 -20.78 11.87 53.90
C ALA A 559 -20.16 13.29 54.10
N SER A 560 -20.89 14.29 53.55
CA SER A 560 -21.32 15.59 54.14
C SER A 560 -20.91 16.89 53.41
N ALA A 561 -21.91 17.71 53.04
CA ALA A 561 -21.91 18.98 52.27
C ALA A 561 -21.72 20.25 53.17
N PRO A 562 -22.02 21.54 52.80
CA PRO A 562 -22.33 22.21 51.50
C PRO A 562 -21.68 23.63 51.32
N ALA A 563 -21.85 24.29 50.15
CA ALA A 563 -22.42 25.67 50.01
C ALA A 563 -22.11 26.42 48.69
N LYS A 564 -23.20 26.71 47.96
CA LYS A 564 -23.63 27.96 47.28
C LYS A 564 -22.74 28.71 46.25
N THR A 565 -23.45 28.95 45.12
CA THR A 565 -23.73 30.22 44.41
C THR A 565 -23.11 30.51 43.03
N ALA A 566 -24.05 30.78 42.12
CA ALA A 566 -24.03 31.66 40.94
C ALA A 566 -23.47 31.12 39.61
N THR A 567 -24.39 30.54 38.83
CA THR A 567 -24.41 30.63 37.37
C THR A 567 -24.70 32.08 36.95
N PRO A 568 -23.96 32.61 35.95
CA PRO A 568 -24.62 33.29 34.84
C PRO A 568 -24.39 32.53 33.54
N ALA A 569 -25.49 32.31 32.83
CA ALA A 569 -25.47 31.91 31.44
C ALA A 569 -24.83 33.00 30.58
N ALA A 570 -23.89 32.62 29.71
CA ALA A 570 -23.49 33.41 28.55
C ALA A 570 -23.10 32.47 27.41
N THR A 571 -24.03 32.35 26.46
CA THR A 571 -23.82 32.30 25.00
C THR A 571 -22.72 31.40 24.43
N ALA A 572 -23.18 30.48 23.56
CA ALA A 572 -22.40 29.73 22.59
C ALA A 572 -21.25 30.54 21.99
N SER A 573 -20.02 30.09 22.24
CA SER A 573 -18.83 30.52 21.52
C SER A 573 -18.48 29.42 20.52
N ALA A 574 -18.75 29.71 19.25
CA ALA A 574 -18.33 28.87 18.13
C ALA A 574 -16.82 28.61 18.20
N ALA A 575 -16.42 27.33 18.09
CA ALA A 575 -15.04 26.92 17.89
C ALA A 575 -14.43 27.64 16.66
N PRO A 576 -13.14 28.02 16.70
CA PRO A 576 -12.56 28.89 15.69
C PRO A 576 -12.41 28.16 14.35
N ALA A 577 -13.11 28.66 13.33
CA ALA A 577 -12.91 28.27 11.94
C ALA A 577 -11.42 28.29 11.55
N LYS A 578 -10.90 27.16 11.00
CA LYS A 578 -9.54 27.04 10.45
C LYS A 578 -9.28 28.23 9.52
N SER A 579 -8.49 29.22 9.97
CA SER A 579 -8.36 30.47 9.23
C SER A 579 -7.57 30.24 7.94
N LYS A 580 -8.24 30.28 6.78
CA LYS A 580 -7.60 30.27 5.45
C LYS A 580 -6.42 31.25 5.43
N VAL A 581 -5.26 30.80 4.92
CA VAL A 581 -4.05 31.64 4.82
C VAL A 581 -4.31 32.84 3.90
N LYS A 582 -4.68 33.97 4.50
CA LYS A 582 -5.03 35.20 3.78
C LYS A 582 -3.77 35.96 3.36
N VAL A 583 -3.56 36.10 2.04
CA VAL A 583 -2.43 36.86 1.49
C VAL A 583 -2.77 38.35 1.51
N THR A 584 -1.95 39.14 2.20
CA THR A 584 -2.15 40.60 2.31
C THR A 584 -1.40 41.36 1.22
N LYS A 585 -0.22 40.88 0.82
CA LYS A 585 0.68 41.57 -0.10
C LYS A 585 1.53 40.61 -0.94
N VAL A 586 1.76 40.97 -2.21
CA VAL A 586 2.73 40.31 -3.10
C VAL A 586 3.59 41.40 -3.72
N LYS A 587 4.91 41.39 -3.50
CA LYS A 587 5.84 42.41 -4.03
C LYS A 587 7.03 41.75 -4.70
N ALA A 588 7.29 42.12 -5.96
CA ALA A 588 8.50 41.71 -6.66
C ALA A 588 9.75 42.32 -6.02
N VAL A 589 10.83 41.55 -5.92
CA VAL A 589 12.13 42.05 -5.45
C VAL A 589 12.79 42.95 -6.50
N LYS A 590 12.61 42.62 -7.79
CA LYS A 590 13.00 43.46 -8.93
C LYS A 590 11.85 43.52 -9.93
N THR A 591 11.58 44.69 -10.49
CA THR A 591 10.52 44.90 -11.49
C THR A 591 10.98 44.59 -12.92
N LYS A 592 12.29 44.53 -13.15
CA LYS A 592 12.93 44.20 -14.43
C LYS A 592 14.08 43.22 -14.23
N VAL A 593 14.12 42.15 -15.03
CA VAL A 593 15.19 41.14 -15.06
C VAL A 593 15.64 40.95 -16.52
N THR A 594 16.94 40.81 -16.75
CA THR A 594 17.50 40.55 -18.09
C THR A 594 18.08 39.14 -18.15
N VAL A 595 17.86 38.42 -19.24
CA VAL A 595 18.38 37.07 -19.48
C VAL A 595 18.84 36.92 -20.92
N LYS A 596 19.92 36.18 -21.18
CA LYS A 596 20.33 35.84 -22.56
C LYS A 596 19.46 34.70 -23.11
N LYS A 597 19.20 34.67 -24.41
CA LYS A 597 18.56 33.50 -25.07
C LYS A 597 19.28 32.20 -24.69
N GLY A 598 18.52 31.17 -24.32
CA GLY A 598 19.03 29.86 -23.89
C GLY A 598 19.49 29.79 -22.42
N LYS A 599 19.71 30.91 -21.74
CA LYS A 599 20.17 30.94 -20.34
C LYS A 599 19.00 31.09 -19.35
N LYS A 600 19.26 30.73 -18.09
CA LYS A 600 18.31 30.86 -16.98
C LYS A 600 18.56 32.16 -16.21
N ALA A 601 17.50 32.76 -15.67
CA ALA A 601 17.55 33.86 -14.73
C ALA A 601 16.49 33.65 -13.64
N VAL A 602 16.64 34.34 -12.52
CA VAL A 602 15.77 34.18 -11.36
C VAL A 602 14.93 35.43 -11.15
N VAL A 603 13.64 35.24 -10.91
CA VAL A 603 12.70 36.28 -10.51
C VAL A 603 12.16 35.96 -9.13
N LYS A 604 12.20 36.93 -8.21
CA LYS A 604 11.83 36.74 -6.79
C LYS A 604 10.67 37.65 -6.39
N TRP A 605 9.76 37.13 -5.58
CA TRP A 605 8.70 37.89 -4.93
C TRP A 605 8.67 37.59 -3.43
N ASN A 606 8.34 38.59 -2.63
CA ASN A 606 7.97 38.41 -1.24
C ASN A 606 6.44 38.40 -1.13
N VAL A 607 5.89 37.32 -0.61
CA VAL A 607 4.47 37.13 -0.33
C VAL A 607 4.26 37.27 1.18
N THR A 608 3.37 38.19 1.57
CA THR A 608 3.06 38.48 2.97
C THR A 608 1.66 37.97 3.31
N THR A 609 1.54 37.26 4.42
CA THR A 609 0.28 36.72 4.95
C THR A 609 -0.20 37.49 6.17
N ALA A 610 -1.50 37.43 6.48
CA ALA A 610 -2.08 38.11 7.64
C ALA A 610 -1.57 37.53 8.98
N LYS A 611 -1.41 36.20 9.03
CA LYS A 611 -0.87 35.41 10.15
C LYS A 611 0.39 34.65 9.74
N LYS A 612 1.13 34.09 10.70
CA LYS A 612 2.28 33.21 10.45
C LYS A 612 1.82 32.03 9.59
N ALA A 613 2.56 31.72 8.53
CA ALA A 613 2.23 30.65 7.59
C ALA A 613 3.52 30.00 7.07
N SER A 614 3.50 28.69 6.85
CA SER A 614 4.67 27.97 6.33
C SER A 614 4.94 28.32 4.86
N ALA A 615 6.17 28.13 4.41
CA ALA A 615 6.53 28.33 3.01
C ALA A 615 5.72 27.43 2.07
N ALA A 616 5.44 26.19 2.49
CA ALA A 616 4.64 25.22 1.75
C ALA A 616 3.18 25.69 1.56
N SER A 617 2.52 26.15 2.63
CA SER A 617 1.14 26.67 2.53
C SER A 617 1.05 27.89 1.62
N VAL A 618 2.04 28.79 1.67
CA VAL A 618 2.09 29.95 0.75
C VAL A 618 2.40 29.51 -0.68
N ALA A 619 3.22 28.48 -0.88
CA ALA A 619 3.56 27.97 -2.22
C ALA A 619 2.35 27.38 -2.96
N LYS A 620 1.47 26.65 -2.24
CA LYS A 620 0.21 26.08 -2.76
C LYS A 620 -0.75 27.16 -3.31
N LEU A 621 -0.72 28.37 -2.72
CA LEU A 621 -1.57 29.50 -3.16
C LEU A 621 -1.04 30.25 -4.39
N VAL A 622 0.18 29.96 -4.83
CA VAL A 622 0.89 30.79 -5.83
C VAL A 622 0.77 30.22 -7.24
N LYS A 623 0.16 30.99 -8.15
CA LYS A 623 0.11 30.71 -9.59
C LYS A 623 1.03 31.66 -10.36
N VAL A 624 1.83 31.14 -11.29
CA VAL A 624 2.75 31.93 -12.12
C VAL A 624 2.31 31.82 -13.58
N SER A 625 2.20 32.96 -14.27
CA SER A 625 1.90 32.99 -15.71
C SER A 625 2.88 33.88 -16.47
N VAL A 626 3.09 33.57 -17.75
CA VAL A 626 3.93 34.36 -18.65
C VAL A 626 3.09 34.77 -19.85
N ASN A 627 3.09 36.06 -20.19
CA ASN A 627 2.23 36.58 -21.26
C ASN A 627 2.73 36.30 -22.69
N LYS A 628 4.00 35.92 -22.86
CA LYS A 628 4.63 35.71 -24.17
C LYS A 628 5.62 34.54 -24.11
N LYS A 629 5.68 33.75 -25.18
CA LYS A 629 6.57 32.57 -25.33
C LYS A 629 8.07 32.91 -25.34
N ASN A 630 8.45 34.18 -25.26
CA ASN A 630 9.83 34.63 -25.13
C ASN A 630 10.52 34.07 -23.88
N VAL A 631 9.77 33.73 -22.83
CA VAL A 631 10.29 33.21 -21.56
C VAL A 631 9.49 31.97 -21.14
N LYS A 632 10.18 30.94 -20.64
CA LYS A 632 9.57 29.72 -20.08
C LYS A 632 9.93 29.60 -18.59
N VAL A 633 8.95 29.28 -17.74
CA VAL A 633 9.21 28.94 -16.33
C VAL A 633 9.82 27.53 -16.26
N VAL A 634 10.87 27.36 -15.47
CA VAL A 634 11.64 26.11 -15.36
C VAL A 634 11.51 25.48 -13.98
N LYS A 635 11.57 26.28 -12.92
CA LYS A 635 11.50 25.82 -11.53
C LYS A 635 10.86 26.90 -10.69
N LYS A 636 10.11 26.49 -9.67
CA LYS A 636 9.58 27.37 -8.62
C LYS A 636 10.02 26.79 -7.27
N SER A 637 10.38 27.67 -6.33
CA SER A 637 10.70 27.30 -4.94
C SER A 637 10.19 28.38 -4.00
N ALA A 638 9.98 28.01 -2.74
CA ALA A 638 9.53 28.90 -1.68
C ALA A 638 10.46 28.76 -0.46
N LYS A 639 10.80 29.87 0.19
CA LYS A 639 11.58 29.88 1.43
C LYS A 639 11.01 30.90 2.40
N THR A 640 10.81 30.51 3.66
CA THR A 640 10.39 31.42 4.72
C THR A 640 11.49 32.47 4.96
N LYS A 641 11.14 33.76 4.91
CA LYS A 641 12.06 34.89 5.11
C LYS A 641 11.87 35.53 6.48
N LYS A 642 10.62 35.64 6.92
CA LYS A 642 10.17 36.11 8.25
C LYS A 642 8.87 35.38 8.59
N ALA A 643 8.42 35.43 9.85
CA ALA A 643 7.22 34.73 10.31
C ALA A 643 5.97 34.90 9.40
N LYS A 644 5.78 36.09 8.80
CA LYS A 644 4.65 36.39 7.89
C LYS A 644 5.06 36.62 6.44
N VAL A 645 6.32 36.34 6.07
CA VAL A 645 6.86 36.66 4.73
C VAL A 645 7.57 35.45 4.14
N THR A 646 7.04 34.94 3.04
CA THR A 646 7.62 33.85 2.24
C THR A 646 8.16 34.41 0.93
N GLN A 647 9.41 34.11 0.61
CA GLN A 647 10.00 34.45 -0.68
C GLN A 647 9.72 33.34 -1.69
N ILE A 648 9.06 33.70 -2.79
CA ILE A 648 8.88 32.82 -3.95
C ILE A 648 9.95 33.13 -4.98
N THR A 649 10.68 32.10 -5.38
CA THR A 649 11.75 32.17 -6.37
C THR A 649 11.33 31.39 -7.60
N VAL A 650 11.24 32.07 -8.75
CA VAL A 650 10.88 31.49 -10.04
C VAL A 650 12.09 31.57 -10.96
N THR A 651 12.58 30.41 -11.39
CA THR A 651 13.63 30.30 -12.40
C THR A 651 13.00 30.31 -13.78
N VAL A 652 13.42 31.22 -14.64
CA VAL A 652 12.92 31.39 -16.00
C VAL A 652 14.04 31.22 -17.02
N LYS A 653 13.75 30.61 -18.18
CA LYS A 653 14.68 30.46 -19.31
C LYS A 653 14.27 31.39 -20.45
N GLY A 654 15.22 32.14 -21.00
CA GLY A 654 15.00 32.94 -22.20
C GLY A 654 14.89 32.03 -23.44
N VAL A 655 13.78 32.10 -24.17
CA VAL A 655 13.48 31.25 -25.32
C VAL A 655 13.62 32.02 -26.64
N LYS A 656 13.05 33.23 -26.73
CA LYS A 656 13.10 34.09 -27.93
C LYS A 656 13.42 35.53 -27.52
N LYS A 657 14.29 36.21 -28.27
CA LYS A 657 14.65 37.62 -28.03
C LYS A 657 13.40 38.49 -27.97
N GLY A 658 13.36 39.42 -27.02
CA GLY A 658 12.23 40.32 -26.78
C GLY A 658 11.77 40.36 -25.33
N ASN A 659 10.68 41.09 -25.07
CA ASN A 659 10.17 41.33 -23.72
C ASN A 659 9.02 40.36 -23.37
N ALA A 660 9.06 39.76 -22.19
CA ALA A 660 7.95 39.04 -21.57
C ALA A 660 7.60 39.65 -20.20
N VAL A 661 6.41 39.37 -19.70
CA VAL A 661 5.97 39.71 -18.34
C VAL A 661 5.62 38.43 -17.63
N VAL A 662 6.33 38.17 -16.52
CA VAL A 662 6.03 37.09 -15.59
C VAL A 662 5.15 37.65 -14.49
N THR A 663 3.97 37.07 -14.32
CA THR A 663 3.00 37.48 -13.31
C THR A 663 2.93 36.41 -12.24
N LEU A 664 3.13 36.79 -10.98
CA LEU A 664 2.87 35.96 -9.83
C LEU A 664 1.54 36.38 -9.19
N LYS A 665 0.60 35.46 -9.09
CA LYS A 665 -0.67 35.60 -8.36
C LYS A 665 -0.62 34.74 -7.10
N ALA A 666 -1.07 35.29 -5.98
CA ALA A 666 -1.30 34.54 -4.76
C ALA A 666 -2.61 35.05 -4.14
N ASP A 667 -3.60 34.19 -4.03
CA ASP A 667 -4.99 34.58 -3.69
C ASP A 667 -5.49 35.71 -4.64
N LYS A 668 -6.18 36.74 -4.14
CA LYS A 668 -6.63 37.92 -4.91
C LYS A 668 -5.50 38.91 -5.27
N LYS A 669 -4.26 38.68 -4.83
CA LYS A 669 -3.13 39.62 -5.04
C LYS A 669 -2.23 39.17 -6.19
N LYS A 670 -1.67 40.13 -6.93
CA LYS A 670 -0.77 39.84 -8.06
C LYS A 670 0.37 40.86 -8.17
N SER A 671 1.51 40.43 -8.68
CA SER A 671 2.65 41.28 -8.99
C SER A 671 3.31 40.83 -10.31
N LYS A 672 3.85 41.78 -11.06
CA LYS A 672 4.41 41.56 -12.41
C LYS A 672 5.88 41.93 -12.46
N VAL A 673 6.66 41.18 -13.24
CA VAL A 673 8.06 41.47 -13.53
C VAL A 673 8.29 41.41 -15.03
N LYS A 674 8.91 42.45 -15.60
CA LYS A 674 9.33 42.48 -17.00
C LYS A 674 10.64 41.72 -17.16
N VAL A 675 10.65 40.68 -17.97
CA VAL A 675 11.84 39.91 -18.33
C VAL A 675 12.26 40.28 -19.75
N VAL A 676 13.48 40.81 -19.91
CA VAL A 676 14.07 41.19 -21.19
C VAL A 676 15.00 40.07 -21.64
N VAL A 677 14.65 39.39 -22.73
CA VAL A 677 15.50 38.37 -23.35
C VAL A 677 16.39 39.04 -24.39
N ARG A 678 17.70 39.10 -24.10
CA ARG A 678 18.73 39.62 -25.01
C ARG A 678 19.27 38.52 -25.93
#